data_AF-A0A4Y1RAS5-F1
#
_entry.id   AF-A0A4Y1RAS5-F1
#
_cell.length_a   1.000
_cell.length_b   1.000
_cell.length_c   1.000
_cell.angle_alpha   90.00
_cell.angle_beta   90.00
_cell.angle_gamma   90.00
#
_symmetry.space_group_name_H-M   'P 1'
#
loop_
_entity.id
_entity.type
_entity.pdbx_description
1 polymer ?
#
loop_
_entity_poly.entity_id
_entity_poly.type
_entity_poly.pdbx_seq_one_letter_code
_entity_poly.pdbx_strand_id
1 'polypeptide(L)'
;MATRERKEGEATVEKTISSRQHSTTTQPRKEKRGTRRRRRGQEANRSREIMEGSSGKSILQFAPFQSSVDEGFWHRLSSLKLNKFGIDDSPIPITGFYAPCSHSQVSNHLTLLAESLPSDSSEESEVPEISRGNRNRCSVPGILYNTNTVERFHGLDKQGLLKAEAQKIWEDIHNGRALEDSSVLSRFLLISFADLKKWSFHYWFAFPALVLDPPATLVNLRPASQCFSLEEAESLSAAFNEWRNSSLTADVPFFLVQIDTNSHAAIKHLKDWETCQSADGHKLLFGFYDPCHLPNNPGWPLRNFLALICSRWDIKSVHFLCYRENRGFADLGLSLVGEALITVPQGWRDHPYVPNAVGWELNKGRKIPRGISLAKSMDPTRLAISAADLNLKLMRWRALPSLNLNSLSSLKCLLLGAGTLGCQVARTLMAWGVRRITLVDNGRVAMSNPLRQSLYTLDDCLNGGEFKATAAVNSLKRIFPAVEAKGVVMAILMPGHPVPSQEEQTVLDDCRSLHDLIDSHDVVFLLTDTRESRWLPSLLCANTNKITITAALGFDSFLVMRHGAGPFSSSHDSKAEAANSLSADMSNLGLTDRDGGKRLGCYFCNDVVAPIDSTSNRTLDQQCTVTRPGLAPIASALAVELLVGILHHPHGIFAEGDVLNSSNSESSEQPLGILPHQFEVVSEYRKRGMEFILQAINHPTYLEDLTGLTELMKSASSFELDWDDGTDEDDDDCVEV
;
A
#
# COMPACT_ATOMS: atom_id res chain seq x y z
N MET A 1 -73.62 -0.65 -29.08
CA MET A 1 -74.22 0.66 -28.75
C MET A 1 -73.12 1.51 -28.15
N ALA A 2 -72.42 2.28 -28.98
CA ALA A 2 -72.75 3.65 -29.42
C ALA A 2 -72.03 4.68 -28.52
N THR A 3 -70.83 5.13 -28.92
CA THR A 3 -70.52 6.48 -29.49
C THR A 3 -70.38 7.57 -28.42
N ARG A 4 -69.40 8.51 -28.45
CA ARG A 4 -69.00 9.32 -29.61
C ARG A 4 -67.74 10.14 -29.28
N GLU A 5 -66.79 10.17 -30.22
CA GLU A 5 -65.76 11.21 -30.39
C GLU A 5 -66.41 12.55 -30.76
N ARG A 6 -65.73 13.67 -30.45
CA ARG A 6 -65.96 14.95 -31.10
C ARG A 6 -64.64 15.69 -31.34
N LYS A 7 -64.50 16.11 -32.59
CA LYS A 7 -63.45 16.89 -33.22
C LYS A 7 -63.95 18.34 -33.43
N GLU A 8 -62.98 19.23 -33.66
CA GLU A 8 -62.97 20.39 -34.60
C GLU A 8 -63.47 21.80 -34.21
N GLY A 9 -62.67 22.77 -34.68
CA GLY A 9 -63.06 24.13 -35.13
C GLY A 9 -62.33 25.26 -34.38
N GLU A 10 -61.24 25.88 -34.87
CA GLU A 10 -61.02 26.79 -36.03
C GLU A 10 -60.97 28.29 -35.65
N ALA A 11 -60.18 29.05 -36.44
CA ALA A 11 -60.00 30.53 -36.55
C ALA A 11 -58.59 31.02 -36.11
N THR A 12 -57.76 31.74 -36.88
CA THR A 12 -57.85 32.30 -38.25
C THR A 12 -56.43 32.69 -38.72
N VAL A 13 -56.19 32.66 -40.04
CA VAL A 13 -54.99 33.12 -40.76
C VAL A 13 -55.36 34.33 -41.62
N GLU A 14 -54.48 35.34 -41.74
CA GLU A 14 -54.29 36.18 -42.95
C GLU A 14 -52.93 36.91 -42.89
N LYS A 15 -51.94 36.54 -43.73
CA LYS A 15 -51.46 37.14 -45.01
C LYS A 15 -50.84 38.56 -44.85
N THR A 16 -49.63 38.87 -45.34
CA THR A 16 -49.28 39.04 -46.78
C THR A 16 -47.76 39.36 -46.94
N ILE A 17 -46.96 38.52 -47.60
CA ILE A 17 -46.25 38.66 -48.91
C ILE A 17 -45.32 39.89 -49.12
N SER A 18 -44.03 39.65 -49.42
CA SER A 18 -43.40 40.07 -50.70
C SER A 18 -41.98 39.52 -50.91
N SER A 19 -41.78 38.98 -52.11
CA SER A 19 -40.60 38.39 -52.74
C SER A 19 -39.74 39.40 -53.50
N ARG A 20 -38.44 39.12 -53.73
CA ARG A 20 -37.79 39.34 -55.04
C ARG A 20 -36.45 38.61 -55.23
N GLN A 21 -36.26 38.17 -56.47
CA GLN A 21 -35.21 37.30 -57.01
C GLN A 21 -33.98 38.05 -57.57
N HIS A 22 -32.98 37.24 -57.90
CA HIS A 22 -31.71 37.37 -58.65
C HIS A 22 -31.50 38.50 -59.68
N SER A 23 -30.23 38.92 -59.85
CA SER A 23 -29.49 38.75 -61.12
C SER A 23 -28.01 39.15 -61.03
N THR A 24 -27.21 38.46 -61.85
CA THR A 24 -25.78 38.49 -62.18
C THR A 24 -25.28 39.78 -62.86
N THR A 25 -23.99 40.15 -62.74
CA THR A 25 -23.11 40.67 -63.83
C THR A 25 -21.61 40.68 -63.44
N THR A 26 -20.78 40.42 -64.46
CA THR A 26 -19.34 40.18 -64.70
C THR A 26 -18.28 41.28 -64.43
N GLN A 27 -17.10 40.85 -63.91
CA GLN A 27 -15.65 41.17 -64.25
C GLN A 27 -15.08 42.62 -64.29
N PRO A 28 -13.73 42.89 -64.30
CA PRO A 28 -12.54 42.00 -64.30
C PRO A 28 -11.34 42.36 -63.35
N ARG A 29 -10.41 41.40 -63.26
CA ARG A 29 -8.93 41.43 -63.05
C ARG A 29 -8.22 42.73 -62.60
N LYS A 30 -7.34 42.57 -61.60
CA LYS A 30 -5.93 43.03 -61.69
C LYS A 30 -4.97 42.05 -60.99
N GLU A 31 -4.00 41.60 -61.77
CA GLU A 31 -2.84 40.78 -61.39
C GLU A 31 -1.91 41.55 -60.45
N LYS A 32 -1.29 40.83 -59.50
CA LYS A 32 0.15 40.99 -59.22
C LYS A 32 0.75 39.66 -58.77
N ARG A 33 1.76 39.28 -59.55
CA ARG A 33 2.63 38.08 -59.49
C ARG A 33 3.41 37.99 -58.17
N GLY A 34 3.88 36.78 -57.84
CA GLY A 34 5.12 36.66 -57.05
C GLY A 34 5.34 35.39 -56.23
N THR A 35 5.44 34.23 -56.90
CA THR A 35 6.44 33.16 -56.57
C THR A 35 6.81 32.89 -55.10
N ARG A 36 6.14 31.93 -54.45
CA ARG A 36 6.78 31.11 -53.37
C ARG A 36 6.06 29.82 -53.01
N ARG A 37 5.56 29.04 -53.98
CA ARG A 37 5.03 27.68 -53.73
C ARG A 37 5.32 26.73 -54.91
N ARG A 38 6.59 26.65 -55.31
CA ARG A 38 7.18 25.56 -56.11
C ARG A 38 8.66 25.40 -55.75
N ARG A 39 8.93 25.21 -54.46
CA ARG A 39 10.20 24.74 -53.86
C ARG A 39 9.82 24.11 -52.53
N ARG A 40 9.32 22.88 -52.58
CA ARG A 40 9.14 21.97 -51.42
C ARG A 40 8.75 20.55 -51.88
N GLY A 41 8.36 20.36 -53.15
CA GLY A 41 8.12 19.05 -53.77
C GLY A 41 9.26 18.51 -54.65
N GLN A 42 10.43 19.16 -54.69
CA GLN A 42 11.59 18.72 -55.50
C GLN A 42 12.89 18.54 -54.70
N GLU A 43 12.89 18.80 -53.39
CA GLU A 43 14.00 18.44 -52.48
C GLU A 43 13.78 17.07 -51.80
N ALA A 44 12.57 16.50 -51.85
CA ALA A 44 12.29 15.17 -51.32
C ALA A 44 12.61 14.03 -52.30
N ASN A 45 12.85 14.33 -53.58
CA ASN A 45 13.17 13.34 -54.61
C ASN A 45 14.60 13.45 -55.16
N ARG A 46 15.43 14.36 -54.64
CA ARG A 46 16.86 14.48 -55.00
C ARG A 46 17.82 13.87 -53.97
N SER A 47 17.30 13.44 -52.82
CA SER A 47 18.08 12.72 -51.79
C SER A 47 17.96 11.19 -51.92
N ARG A 48 17.30 10.69 -52.99
CA ARG A 48 17.09 9.26 -53.26
C ARG A 48 17.78 8.74 -54.53
N GLU A 49 18.54 9.57 -55.25
CA GLU A 49 19.25 9.17 -56.49
C GLU A 49 20.74 9.56 -56.53
N ILE A 50 21.36 9.77 -55.36
CA ILE A 50 22.83 9.80 -55.25
C ILE A 50 23.23 8.96 -54.05
N MET A 51 23.26 7.64 -54.23
CA MET A 51 24.11 6.68 -53.51
C MET A 51 23.96 5.26 -54.10
N GLU A 52 23.95 5.14 -55.43
CA GLU A 52 24.36 3.91 -56.11
C GLU A 52 25.79 4.12 -56.58
N GLY A 53 26.75 3.57 -55.82
CA GLY A 53 28.18 3.71 -56.11
C GLY A 53 29.05 4.03 -54.90
N SER A 54 28.96 3.24 -53.84
CA SER A 54 29.95 3.16 -52.75
C SER A 54 29.67 1.88 -51.98
N SER A 55 30.65 0.99 -51.82
CA SER A 55 30.59 -0.15 -50.91
C SER A 55 30.42 0.36 -49.46
N GLY A 56 29.18 0.59 -49.04
CA GLY A 56 28.83 1.40 -47.88
C GLY A 56 28.77 0.60 -46.59
N LYS A 57 29.68 0.90 -45.67
CA LYS A 57 29.67 0.47 -44.27
C LYS A 57 28.44 1.04 -43.54
N SER A 58 27.58 0.20 -42.95
CA SER A 58 26.37 0.63 -42.22
C SER A 58 26.58 0.60 -40.70
N ILE A 59 25.90 1.50 -39.97
CA ILE A 59 25.97 1.53 -38.49
C ILE A 59 25.18 0.35 -37.92
N LEU A 60 25.75 -0.36 -36.93
CA LEU A 60 25.06 -1.44 -36.24
C LEU A 60 23.90 -0.89 -35.40
N GLN A 61 22.67 -1.25 -35.78
CA GLN A 61 21.45 -0.91 -35.03
C GLN A 61 21.06 -2.06 -34.10
N PHE A 62 20.42 -1.73 -32.99
CA PHE A 62 20.04 -2.69 -31.95
C PHE A 62 18.56 -2.59 -31.66
N ALA A 63 17.89 -3.71 -31.49
CA ALA A 63 16.50 -3.74 -31.05
C ALA A 63 16.38 -3.35 -29.58
N PRO A 64 15.48 -2.40 -29.21
CA PRO A 64 15.25 -2.04 -27.82
C PRO A 64 14.80 -3.25 -26.99
N PHE A 65 15.32 -3.39 -25.77
CA PHE A 65 14.86 -4.41 -24.83
C PHE A 65 13.52 -4.00 -24.23
N GLN A 66 12.62 -4.96 -24.01
CA GLN A 66 11.28 -4.71 -23.50
C GLN A 66 11.10 -5.38 -22.13
N SER A 67 10.33 -4.73 -21.26
CA SER A 67 9.99 -5.24 -19.93
C SER A 67 8.64 -5.94 -19.91
N SER A 68 8.51 -6.91 -19.02
CA SER A 68 7.26 -7.54 -18.59
C SER A 68 7.26 -7.62 -17.06
N VAL A 69 6.16 -7.27 -16.42
CA VAL A 69 6.04 -7.33 -14.96
C VAL A 69 4.81 -8.14 -14.61
N ASP A 70 5.03 -9.24 -13.90
CA ASP A 70 3.95 -10.11 -13.44
C ASP A 70 3.17 -9.47 -12.27
N GLU A 71 1.90 -9.82 -12.13
CA GLU A 71 1.05 -9.32 -11.04
C GLU A 71 1.64 -9.69 -9.66
N GLY A 72 2.24 -10.87 -9.53
CA GLY A 72 2.89 -11.34 -8.32
C GLY A 72 4.01 -10.43 -7.82
N PHE A 73 4.73 -9.75 -8.73
CA PHE A 73 5.75 -8.77 -8.36
C PHE A 73 5.13 -7.59 -7.59
N TRP A 74 4.03 -7.03 -8.09
CA TRP A 74 3.36 -5.88 -7.47
C TRP A 74 2.70 -6.25 -6.14
N HIS A 75 2.11 -7.45 -6.04
CA HIS A 75 1.59 -7.96 -4.77
C HIS A 75 2.71 -8.11 -3.72
N ARG A 76 3.85 -8.67 -4.11
CA ARG A 76 5.00 -8.84 -3.22
C ARG A 76 5.60 -7.49 -2.80
N LEU A 77 5.78 -6.55 -3.74
CA LEU A 77 6.27 -5.20 -3.44
C LEU A 77 5.35 -4.48 -2.45
N SER A 78 4.04 -4.57 -2.67
CA SER A 78 3.03 -3.96 -1.78
C SER A 78 3.10 -4.55 -0.37
N SER A 79 3.22 -5.88 -0.24
CA SER A 79 3.38 -6.54 1.06
C SER A 79 4.66 -6.10 1.78
N LEU A 80 5.80 -6.09 1.09
CA LEU A 80 7.07 -5.63 1.65
C LEU A 80 7.00 -4.16 2.07
N LYS A 81 6.37 -3.30 1.25
CA LYS A 81 6.17 -1.89 1.57
C LYS A 81 5.29 -1.71 2.81
N LEU A 82 4.24 -2.51 2.93
CA LEU A 82 3.28 -2.45 4.04
C LEU A 82 3.73 -3.08 5.36
N ASN A 83 4.71 -3.98 5.33
CA ASN A 83 5.07 -4.77 6.51
C ASN A 83 6.53 -4.62 6.93
N LYS A 84 7.43 -4.27 5.99
CA LYS A 84 8.87 -4.21 6.22
C LYS A 84 9.45 -2.81 6.00
N PHE A 85 9.24 -2.22 4.83
CA PHE A 85 9.90 -0.95 4.46
C PHE A 85 9.23 0.28 5.07
N GLY A 86 7.88 0.30 5.15
CA GLY A 86 7.15 1.47 5.62
C GLY A 86 7.50 2.72 4.80
N ILE A 87 8.05 3.74 5.46
CA ILE A 87 8.47 5.00 4.82
C ILE A 87 9.86 4.94 4.16
N ASP A 88 10.63 3.88 4.35
CA ASP A 88 11.95 3.75 3.72
C ASP A 88 11.83 3.67 2.19
N ASP A 89 12.54 4.57 1.49
CA ASP A 89 12.62 4.63 0.03
C ASP A 89 14.04 4.37 -0.49
N SER A 90 14.88 3.75 0.34
CA SER A 90 16.19 3.23 -0.05
C SER A 90 16.09 2.27 -1.23
N PRO A 91 17.08 2.25 -2.13
CA PRO A 91 17.06 1.39 -3.30
C PRO A 91 17.14 -0.09 -2.92
N ILE A 92 16.31 -0.91 -3.57
CA ILE A 92 16.18 -2.34 -3.29
C ILE A 92 16.85 -3.14 -4.42
N PRO A 93 17.81 -4.04 -4.12
CA PRO A 93 18.34 -4.95 -5.14
C PRO A 93 17.25 -5.94 -5.58
N ILE A 94 17.11 -6.11 -6.88
CA ILE A 94 16.13 -7.04 -7.49
C ILE A 94 16.78 -7.89 -8.56
N THR A 95 16.19 -9.06 -8.84
CA THR A 95 16.66 -9.97 -9.89
C THR A 95 15.63 -10.09 -11.00
N GLY A 96 16.00 -9.72 -12.22
CA GLY A 96 15.17 -9.90 -13.42
C GLY A 96 15.50 -11.20 -14.13
N PHE A 97 14.56 -11.69 -14.92
CA PHE A 97 14.72 -12.93 -15.66
C PHE A 97 14.46 -12.72 -17.15
N TYR A 98 15.35 -13.22 -18.01
CA TYR A 98 15.07 -13.29 -19.44
C TYR A 98 15.59 -14.61 -20.03
N ALA A 99 15.26 -14.86 -21.29
CA ALA A 99 15.75 -16.00 -22.04
C ALA A 99 15.99 -15.57 -23.50
N PRO A 100 16.73 -16.38 -24.28
CA PRO A 100 16.82 -16.18 -25.72
C PRO A 100 15.42 -16.20 -26.35
N CYS A 101 15.30 -15.55 -27.51
CA CYS A 101 14.08 -15.56 -28.28
C CYS A 101 13.75 -16.99 -28.71
N SER A 102 12.55 -17.47 -28.40
CA SER A 102 12.09 -18.84 -28.72
C SER A 102 10.99 -18.88 -29.79
N HIS A 103 10.63 -17.72 -30.37
CA HIS A 103 9.50 -17.57 -31.29
C HIS A 103 9.82 -16.59 -32.42
N SER A 104 9.43 -16.91 -33.65
CA SER A 104 9.81 -16.13 -34.85
C SER A 104 9.14 -14.74 -34.95
N GLN A 105 8.05 -14.52 -34.22
CA GLN A 105 7.23 -13.30 -34.33
C GLN A 105 7.22 -12.43 -33.06
N VAL A 106 7.75 -12.92 -31.95
CA VAL A 106 7.63 -12.25 -30.64
C VAL A 106 8.98 -12.30 -29.94
N SER A 107 9.51 -11.13 -29.56
CA SER A 107 10.74 -11.04 -28.76
C SER A 107 10.48 -11.54 -27.35
N ASN A 108 11.53 -12.04 -26.70
CA ASN A 108 11.51 -12.26 -25.27
C ASN A 108 11.69 -10.94 -24.50
N HIS A 109 11.27 -10.92 -23.24
CA HIS A 109 11.22 -9.74 -22.39
C HIS A 109 12.04 -9.95 -21.12
N LEU A 110 12.59 -8.88 -20.55
CA LEU A 110 13.03 -8.93 -19.16
C LEU A 110 11.80 -8.97 -18.27
N THR A 111 11.61 -10.08 -17.56
CA THR A 111 10.43 -10.34 -16.73
C THR A 111 10.77 -10.21 -15.25
N LEU A 112 9.92 -9.50 -14.51
CA LEU A 112 9.95 -9.48 -13.04
C LEU A 112 8.80 -10.32 -12.47
N LEU A 113 9.12 -11.12 -11.46
CA LEU A 113 8.21 -12.06 -10.78
C LEU A 113 8.21 -11.78 -9.28
N ALA A 114 7.40 -12.51 -8.51
CA ALA A 114 7.42 -12.39 -7.05
C ALA A 114 8.80 -12.71 -6.44
N GLU A 115 9.54 -13.66 -7.03
CA GLU A 115 10.89 -14.05 -6.58
C GLU A 115 11.98 -13.04 -6.99
N SER A 116 11.63 -12.01 -7.77
CA SER A 116 12.56 -10.91 -8.10
C SER A 116 12.88 -10.02 -6.91
N LEU A 117 12.06 -10.06 -5.85
CA LEU A 117 12.20 -9.28 -4.62
C LEU A 117 12.79 -10.16 -3.50
N PRO A 118 13.48 -9.57 -2.52
CA PRO A 118 14.07 -10.33 -1.41
C PRO A 118 13.01 -11.10 -0.59
N SER A 119 13.41 -12.27 -0.09
CA SER A 119 12.61 -13.09 0.82
C SER A 119 12.45 -12.43 2.20
N ASP A 120 11.38 -12.80 2.92
CA ASP A 120 11.09 -12.28 4.27
C ASP A 120 11.97 -12.91 5.37
N SER A 121 12.80 -13.91 5.05
CA SER A 121 13.65 -14.59 6.03
C SER A 121 14.70 -13.64 6.59
N SER A 122 14.53 -13.30 7.87
CA SER A 122 15.42 -12.56 8.74
C SER A 122 16.67 -13.37 9.12
N GLU A 123 17.44 -13.82 8.13
CA GLU A 123 18.78 -14.39 8.35
C GLU A 123 19.79 -13.57 7.54
N GLU A 124 20.67 -12.88 8.25
CA GLU A 124 21.85 -12.18 7.73
C GLU A 124 22.94 -13.18 7.25
N SER A 125 22.56 -14.29 6.63
CA SER A 125 23.51 -15.24 6.09
C SER A 125 23.01 -15.88 4.81
N GLU A 126 23.85 -15.69 3.80
CA GLU A 126 23.90 -16.32 2.49
C GLU A 126 22.79 -15.93 1.51
N VAL A 127 23.26 -15.52 0.33
CA VAL A 127 22.53 -15.11 -0.86
C VAL A 127 21.28 -16.00 -1.02
N PRO A 128 20.08 -15.44 -1.25
CA PRO A 128 18.89 -16.26 -1.50
C PRO A 128 19.26 -17.29 -2.56
N GLU A 129 18.94 -18.58 -2.35
CA GLU A 129 19.06 -19.62 -3.36
C GLU A 129 18.13 -19.26 -4.53
N ILE A 130 18.59 -18.33 -5.37
CA ILE A 130 18.08 -18.12 -6.71
C ILE A 130 18.19 -19.51 -7.34
N SER A 131 17.09 -20.01 -7.88
CA SER A 131 17.06 -21.26 -8.64
C SER A 131 17.94 -21.15 -9.88
N ARG A 132 19.26 -21.19 -9.67
CA ARG A 132 20.27 -21.26 -10.71
C ARG A 132 19.99 -22.52 -11.52
N GLY A 133 20.00 -22.37 -12.84
CA GLY A 133 19.76 -23.48 -13.77
C GLY A 133 18.33 -23.64 -14.27
N ASN A 134 17.38 -22.73 -14.00
CA ASN A 134 16.16 -22.71 -14.81
C ASN A 134 16.49 -22.18 -16.21
N ARG A 135 16.49 -23.10 -17.18
CA ARG A 135 16.83 -22.86 -18.59
C ARG A 135 16.15 -21.63 -19.21
N ASN A 136 14.95 -21.27 -18.77
CA ASN A 136 14.17 -20.16 -19.33
C ASN A 136 14.16 -18.90 -18.44
N ARG A 137 14.97 -18.86 -17.38
CA ARG A 137 15.06 -17.73 -16.44
C ARG A 137 16.52 -17.40 -16.15
N CYS A 138 17.19 -16.79 -17.11
CA CYS A 138 18.55 -16.28 -16.91
C CYS A 138 18.48 -15.09 -15.95
N SER A 139 19.16 -15.21 -14.82
CA SER A 139 19.13 -14.20 -13.76
C SER A 139 19.94 -12.98 -14.17
N VAL A 140 19.39 -11.79 -13.94
CA VAL A 140 20.02 -10.52 -14.25
C VAL A 140 19.92 -9.62 -13.02
N PRO A 141 21.04 -9.05 -12.55
CA PRO A 141 20.99 -8.13 -11.42
C PRO A 141 20.35 -6.80 -11.82
N GLY A 142 19.52 -6.25 -10.94
CA GLY A 142 18.92 -4.93 -11.11
C GLY A 142 18.68 -4.23 -9.78
N ILE A 143 18.17 -3.01 -9.89
CA ILE A 143 17.89 -2.16 -8.73
C ILE A 143 16.55 -1.46 -8.90
N LEU A 144 15.78 -1.40 -7.81
CA LEU A 144 14.47 -0.78 -7.72
C LEU A 144 14.55 0.48 -6.86
N TYR A 145 14.18 1.63 -7.43
CA TYR A 145 13.96 2.87 -6.70
C TYR A 145 12.46 3.12 -6.62
N ASN A 146 11.85 2.77 -5.49
CA ASN A 146 10.43 2.99 -5.26
C ASN A 146 10.19 4.22 -4.39
N THR A 147 9.54 5.25 -4.93
CA THR A 147 9.23 6.47 -4.18
C THR A 147 7.91 6.35 -3.41
N ASN A 148 7.79 7.12 -2.33
CA ASN A 148 6.56 7.19 -1.53
C ASN A 148 5.49 8.12 -2.10
N THR A 149 5.90 9.10 -2.91
CA THR A 149 5.00 10.09 -3.54
C THR A 149 5.25 10.17 -5.04
N VAL A 150 4.25 10.67 -5.77
CA VAL A 150 4.30 10.78 -7.24
C VAL A 150 5.14 11.99 -7.69
N GLU A 151 5.17 13.07 -6.90
CA GLU A 151 6.01 14.25 -7.14
C GLU A 151 7.48 13.84 -7.12
N ARG A 152 7.88 13.05 -6.12
CA ARG A 152 9.26 12.55 -6.04
C ARG A 152 9.59 11.64 -7.22
N PHE A 153 8.67 10.79 -7.66
CA PHE A 153 8.84 9.97 -8.87
C PHE A 153 9.11 10.82 -10.12
N HIS A 154 8.31 11.88 -10.31
CA HIS A 154 8.51 12.82 -11.42
C HIS A 154 9.81 13.62 -11.26
N GLY A 155 10.18 14.01 -10.04
CA GLY A 155 11.38 14.76 -9.68
C GLY A 155 12.69 13.97 -9.68
N LEU A 156 12.67 12.62 -9.79
CA LEU A 156 13.89 11.81 -9.85
C LEU A 156 14.80 12.23 -11.03
N ASP A 157 16.10 12.36 -10.75
CA ASP A 157 17.14 12.55 -11.77
C ASP A 157 17.37 11.25 -12.56
N LYS A 158 16.53 11.06 -13.59
CA LYS A 158 16.55 9.89 -14.47
C LYS A 158 17.87 9.75 -15.23
N GLN A 159 18.57 10.84 -15.51
CA GLN A 159 19.84 10.78 -16.23
C GLN A 159 20.99 10.42 -15.29
N GLY A 160 21.01 10.99 -14.08
CA GLY A 160 21.96 10.63 -13.04
C GLY A 160 21.87 9.17 -12.64
N LEU A 161 20.65 8.66 -12.40
CA LEU A 161 20.42 7.25 -12.05
C LEU A 161 20.88 6.29 -13.16
N LEU A 162 20.58 6.60 -14.42
CA LEU A 162 21.04 5.80 -15.56
C LEU A 162 22.57 5.75 -15.64
N LYS A 163 23.23 6.91 -15.45
CA LYS A 163 24.70 7.00 -15.46
C LYS A 163 25.33 6.22 -14.30
N ALA A 164 24.75 6.30 -13.10
CA ALA A 164 25.23 5.58 -11.94
C ALA A 164 25.20 4.05 -12.15
N GLU A 165 24.11 3.51 -12.71
CA GLU A 165 24.04 2.08 -13.02
C GLU A 165 24.94 1.67 -14.20
N ALA A 166 25.12 2.54 -15.21
CA ALA A 166 26.07 2.30 -16.29
C ALA A 166 27.53 2.30 -15.80
N GLN A 167 27.87 3.16 -14.83
CA GLN A 167 29.18 3.20 -14.21
C GLN A 167 29.50 1.87 -13.52
N LYS A 168 28.54 1.25 -12.83
CA LYS A 168 28.73 -0.08 -12.23
C LYS A 168 29.07 -1.15 -13.28
N ILE A 169 28.38 -1.14 -14.42
CA ILE A 169 28.69 -2.04 -15.55
C ILE A 169 30.13 -1.80 -16.04
N TRP A 170 30.53 -0.54 -16.17
CA TRP A 170 31.88 -0.17 -16.59
C TRP A 170 32.96 -0.63 -15.60
N GLU A 171 32.73 -0.42 -14.30
CA GLU A 171 33.60 -0.91 -13.22
C GLU A 171 33.70 -2.44 -13.21
N ASP A 172 32.57 -3.14 -13.40
CA ASP A 172 32.53 -4.61 -13.47
C ASP A 172 33.34 -5.14 -14.68
N ILE A 173 33.32 -4.41 -15.80
CA ILE A 173 34.17 -4.69 -16.97
C ILE A 173 35.64 -4.47 -16.61
N HIS A 174 36.01 -3.36 -15.94
CA HIS A 174 37.41 -2.99 -15.62
C HIS A 174 38.05 -3.84 -14.53
N ASN A 175 37.27 -4.29 -13.56
CA ASN A 175 37.74 -5.12 -12.45
C ASN A 175 37.71 -6.62 -12.77
N GLY A 176 37.03 -7.02 -13.85
CA GLY A 176 37.07 -8.40 -14.37
C GLY A 176 35.90 -9.25 -13.89
N ARG A 177 35.05 -8.72 -13.02
CA ARG A 177 33.81 -9.37 -12.56
C ARG A 177 32.90 -9.76 -13.72
N ALA A 178 32.83 -8.95 -14.78
CA ALA A 178 32.02 -9.26 -15.96
C ALA A 178 32.52 -10.47 -16.78
N LEU A 179 33.76 -10.94 -16.56
CA LEU A 179 34.28 -12.18 -17.15
C LEU A 179 33.94 -13.41 -16.31
N GLU A 180 33.86 -13.25 -14.99
CA GLU A 180 33.46 -14.29 -14.04
C GLU A 180 31.94 -14.51 -14.10
N ASP A 181 31.17 -13.43 -13.97
CA ASP A 181 29.72 -13.39 -14.08
C ASP A 181 29.31 -12.41 -15.18
N SER A 182 29.00 -12.95 -16.36
CA SER A 182 28.63 -12.15 -17.52
C SER A 182 27.20 -11.60 -17.45
N SER A 183 26.37 -12.07 -16.51
CA SER A 183 24.99 -11.58 -16.35
C SER A 183 24.94 -10.09 -15.99
N VAL A 184 25.99 -9.56 -15.35
CA VAL A 184 26.12 -8.15 -14.97
C VAL A 184 26.09 -7.20 -16.16
N LEU A 185 26.43 -7.67 -17.37
CA LEU A 185 26.36 -6.88 -18.61
C LEU A 185 24.92 -6.50 -18.98
N SER A 186 23.93 -7.29 -18.54
CA SER A 186 22.53 -7.05 -18.82
C SER A 186 21.82 -6.29 -17.69
N ARG A 187 22.57 -5.72 -16.73
CA ARG A 187 22.03 -5.01 -15.56
C ARG A 187 20.92 -4.02 -15.94
N PHE A 188 19.89 -3.91 -15.12
CA PHE A 188 18.75 -3.02 -15.36
C PHE A 188 18.41 -2.16 -14.14
N LEU A 189 17.65 -1.10 -14.40
CA LEU A 189 17.15 -0.14 -13.41
C LEU A 189 15.62 -0.09 -13.54
N LEU A 190 14.93 -0.11 -12.40
CA LEU A 190 13.50 0.13 -12.30
C LEU A 190 13.24 1.31 -11.36
N ILE A 191 12.57 2.35 -11.84
CA ILE A 191 11.99 3.38 -10.97
C ILE A 191 10.48 3.12 -10.88
N SER A 192 9.90 3.26 -9.68
CA SER A 192 8.47 3.07 -9.48
C SER A 192 7.86 3.99 -8.43
N PHE A 193 6.55 4.16 -8.54
CA PHE A 193 5.68 4.71 -7.52
C PHE A 193 4.47 3.78 -7.40
N ALA A 194 4.25 3.25 -6.20
CA ALA A 194 3.16 2.33 -5.88
C ALA A 194 2.08 3.06 -5.05
N ASP A 195 0.97 3.41 -5.68
CA ASP A 195 -0.21 3.91 -4.99
C ASP A 195 -1.01 2.73 -4.44
N LEU A 196 -0.77 2.40 -3.18
CA LEU A 196 -1.43 1.30 -2.48
C LEU A 196 -2.86 1.64 -2.04
N LYS A 197 -3.31 2.90 -2.17
CA LYS A 197 -4.71 3.29 -1.92
C LYS A 197 -5.56 2.97 -3.15
N LYS A 198 -5.12 3.38 -4.33
CA LYS A 198 -5.82 3.11 -5.62
C LYS A 198 -5.38 1.80 -6.27
N TRP A 199 -4.36 1.12 -5.72
CA TRP A 199 -3.72 -0.04 -6.33
C TRP A 199 -3.29 0.21 -7.79
N SER A 200 -2.61 1.34 -7.97
CA SER A 200 -2.03 1.75 -9.24
C SER A 200 -0.51 1.86 -9.13
N PHE A 201 0.19 1.40 -10.16
CA PHE A 201 1.64 1.33 -10.17
C PHE A 201 2.17 2.06 -11.39
N HIS A 202 2.97 3.10 -11.14
CA HIS A 202 3.69 3.84 -12.15
C HIS A 202 5.13 3.37 -12.14
N TYR A 203 5.68 3.01 -13.29
CA TYR A 203 7.02 2.45 -13.35
C TYR A 203 7.70 2.73 -14.68
N TRP A 204 9.03 2.72 -14.67
CA TRP A 204 9.83 2.90 -15.88
C TRP A 204 11.13 2.11 -15.79
N PHE A 205 11.35 1.25 -16.78
CA PHE A 205 12.59 0.49 -16.91
C PHE A 205 13.65 1.29 -17.66
N ALA A 206 14.90 1.10 -17.24
CA ALA A 206 16.05 1.39 -18.05
C ALA A 206 16.97 0.18 -18.15
N PHE A 207 17.55 -0.02 -19.32
CA PHE A 207 18.56 -1.02 -19.62
C PHE A 207 19.86 -0.31 -19.99
N PRO A 208 20.66 0.14 -19.01
CA PRO A 208 21.88 0.92 -19.25
C PRO A 208 22.81 0.21 -20.23
N ALA A 209 23.02 0.85 -21.38
CA ALA A 209 23.91 0.39 -22.42
C ALA A 209 24.98 1.45 -22.71
N LEU A 210 26.24 1.03 -22.66
CA LEU A 210 27.39 1.87 -22.94
C LEU A 210 27.41 2.22 -24.44
N VAL A 211 27.58 3.50 -24.73
CA VAL A 211 27.67 4.02 -26.10
C VAL A 211 29.12 3.96 -26.56
N LEU A 212 29.36 3.28 -27.67
CA LEU A 212 30.63 3.29 -28.39
C LEU A 212 30.70 4.58 -29.23
N ASP A 213 31.75 5.36 -29.05
CA ASP A 213 32.03 6.57 -29.83
C ASP A 213 33.45 6.49 -30.43
N PRO A 214 33.61 6.17 -31.73
CA PRO A 214 32.57 6.11 -32.75
C PRO A 214 31.68 4.85 -32.68
N PRO A 215 30.44 4.89 -33.21
CA PRO A 215 29.54 3.73 -33.24
C PRO A 215 30.13 2.52 -33.98
N ALA A 216 29.80 1.31 -33.51
CA ALA A 216 30.19 0.07 -34.17
C ALA A 216 29.61 -0.02 -35.60
N THR A 217 30.44 -0.43 -36.54
CA THR A 217 30.07 -0.56 -37.95
C THR A 217 29.79 -2.02 -38.28
N LEU A 218 28.63 -2.31 -38.87
CA LEU A 218 28.26 -3.64 -39.31
C LEU A 218 28.92 -3.96 -40.66
N VAL A 219 29.64 -5.08 -40.73
CA VAL A 219 30.23 -5.60 -41.98
C VAL A 219 29.26 -6.55 -42.65
N ASN A 220 28.74 -7.53 -41.90
CA ASN A 220 27.76 -8.48 -42.36
C ASN A 220 26.85 -8.94 -41.20
N LEU A 221 25.63 -9.36 -41.54
CA LEU A 221 24.71 -10.02 -40.62
C LEU A 221 23.89 -11.00 -41.45
N ARG A 222 23.91 -12.29 -41.08
CA ARG A 222 23.25 -13.36 -41.82
C ARG A 222 22.68 -14.39 -40.85
N PRO A 223 21.65 -15.17 -41.24
CA PRO A 223 21.22 -16.33 -40.48
C PRO A 223 22.39 -17.30 -40.25
N ALA A 224 22.50 -17.85 -39.04
CA ALA A 224 23.60 -18.74 -38.67
C ALA A 224 23.66 -19.99 -39.57
N SER A 225 22.52 -20.47 -40.05
CA SER A 225 22.41 -21.57 -41.02
C SER A 225 23.12 -21.32 -42.36
N GLN A 226 23.41 -20.07 -42.71
CA GLN A 226 24.12 -19.70 -43.94
C GLN A 226 25.63 -19.48 -43.71
N CYS A 227 26.08 -19.51 -42.45
CA CYS A 227 27.46 -19.20 -42.06
C CYS A 227 28.30 -20.44 -41.76
N PHE A 228 27.66 -21.58 -41.52
CA PHE A 228 28.29 -22.83 -41.12
C PHE A 228 28.00 -23.94 -42.14
N SER A 229 28.95 -24.86 -42.31
CA SER A 229 28.72 -26.11 -43.02
C SER A 229 27.72 -27.02 -42.26
N LEU A 230 27.20 -28.05 -42.92
CA LEU A 230 26.24 -28.96 -42.29
C LEU A 230 26.83 -29.65 -41.04
N GLU A 231 28.09 -30.11 -41.12
CA GLU A 231 28.80 -30.75 -40.01
C GLU A 231 29.01 -29.77 -38.84
N GLU A 232 29.45 -28.54 -39.13
CA GLU A 232 29.63 -27.50 -38.11
C GLU A 232 28.29 -27.13 -37.45
N ALA A 233 27.22 -27.02 -38.24
CA ALA A 233 25.88 -26.67 -37.76
C ALA A 233 25.30 -27.75 -36.83
N GLU A 234 25.49 -29.03 -37.16
CA GLU A 234 25.08 -30.15 -36.30
C GLU A 234 25.88 -30.18 -35.00
N SER A 235 27.21 -30.07 -35.09
CA SER A 235 28.08 -30.03 -33.89
C SER A 235 27.76 -28.83 -33.00
N LEU A 236 27.53 -27.65 -33.59
CA LEU A 236 27.20 -26.43 -32.86
C LEU A 236 25.83 -26.54 -32.17
N SER A 237 24.84 -27.12 -32.84
CA SER A 237 23.52 -27.36 -32.26
C SER A 237 23.59 -28.33 -31.08
N ALA A 238 24.42 -29.38 -31.17
CA ALA A 238 24.67 -30.30 -30.07
C ALA A 238 25.33 -29.60 -28.87
N ALA A 239 26.37 -28.80 -29.12
CA ALA A 239 27.06 -28.02 -28.09
C ALA A 239 26.11 -27.03 -27.39
N PHE A 240 25.23 -26.34 -28.14
CA PHE A 240 24.21 -25.47 -27.55
C PHE A 240 23.25 -26.20 -26.64
N ASN A 241 22.77 -27.36 -27.07
CA ASN A 241 21.84 -28.14 -26.26
C ASN A 241 22.53 -28.66 -24.99
N GLU A 242 23.80 -29.07 -25.06
CA GLU A 242 24.57 -29.45 -23.87
C GLU A 242 24.73 -28.27 -22.90
N TRP A 243 25.13 -27.10 -23.41
CA TRP A 243 25.27 -25.87 -22.63
C TRP A 243 23.95 -25.46 -21.93
N ARG A 244 22.82 -25.62 -22.62
CA ARG A 244 21.48 -25.26 -22.11
C ARG A 244 20.85 -26.30 -21.19
N ASN A 245 21.27 -27.56 -21.27
CA ASN A 245 20.75 -28.64 -20.42
C ASN A 245 21.53 -28.77 -19.11
N SER A 246 22.75 -28.25 -19.04
CA SER A 246 23.55 -28.19 -17.82
C SER A 246 23.06 -27.09 -16.88
N SER A 247 22.74 -27.44 -15.63
CA SER A 247 22.29 -26.48 -14.61
C SER A 247 23.34 -25.42 -14.25
N LEU A 248 24.62 -25.68 -14.53
CA LEU A 248 25.75 -24.78 -14.24
C LEU A 248 25.96 -23.70 -15.31
N THR A 249 25.42 -23.90 -16.51
CA THR A 249 25.69 -23.07 -17.69
C THR A 249 24.43 -22.55 -18.37
N ALA A 250 23.27 -23.14 -18.08
CA ALA A 250 22.01 -22.79 -18.72
C ALA A 250 21.62 -21.32 -18.57
N ASP A 251 21.97 -20.70 -17.44
CA ASP A 251 21.69 -19.30 -17.11
C ASP A 251 22.84 -18.35 -17.42
N VAL A 252 23.91 -18.81 -18.07
CA VAL A 252 25.06 -18.00 -18.49
C VAL A 252 24.80 -17.42 -19.88
N PRO A 253 24.48 -16.12 -20.00
CA PRO A 253 23.95 -15.58 -21.24
C PRO A 253 25.00 -15.13 -22.25
N PHE A 254 26.27 -15.05 -21.88
CA PHE A 254 27.38 -14.68 -22.76
C PHE A 254 28.48 -15.73 -22.69
N PHE A 255 28.97 -16.16 -23.85
CA PHE A 255 29.89 -17.30 -23.99
C PHE A 255 30.75 -17.19 -25.25
N LEU A 256 31.75 -18.06 -25.37
CA LEU A 256 32.60 -18.21 -26.54
C LEU A 256 32.17 -19.44 -27.34
N VAL A 257 32.20 -19.34 -28.66
CA VAL A 257 31.98 -20.46 -29.58
C VAL A 257 33.28 -20.70 -30.32
N GLN A 258 33.90 -21.85 -30.09
CA GLN A 258 35.09 -22.31 -30.77
C GLN A 258 34.73 -23.43 -31.74
N ILE A 259 35.16 -23.33 -33.00
CA ILE A 259 35.00 -24.38 -34.01
C ILE A 259 36.39 -24.78 -34.50
N ASP A 260 36.71 -26.06 -34.33
CA ASP A 260 38.00 -26.63 -34.70
C ASP A 260 38.09 -26.92 -36.19
N THR A 261 39.30 -27.16 -36.69
CA THR A 261 39.55 -27.54 -38.09
C THR A 261 38.84 -28.82 -38.52
N ASN A 262 38.44 -29.65 -37.54
CA ASN A 262 37.69 -30.89 -37.76
C ASN A 262 36.16 -30.69 -37.70
N SER A 263 35.68 -29.46 -37.87
CA SER A 263 34.25 -29.08 -37.79
C SER A 263 33.59 -29.30 -36.42
N HIS A 264 34.36 -29.64 -35.38
CA HIS A 264 33.87 -29.84 -34.03
C HIS A 264 33.71 -28.49 -33.30
N ALA A 265 32.51 -28.22 -32.79
CA ALA A 265 32.17 -27.00 -32.08
C ALA A 265 32.11 -27.23 -30.56
N ALA A 266 32.66 -26.30 -29.79
CA ALA A 266 32.59 -26.28 -28.34
C ALA A 266 32.20 -24.89 -27.82
N ILE A 267 31.36 -24.86 -26.78
CA ILE A 267 30.97 -23.63 -26.07
C ILE A 267 31.78 -23.52 -24.79
N LYS A 268 32.36 -22.35 -24.55
CA LYS A 268 33.27 -22.10 -23.42
C LYS A 268 32.89 -20.80 -22.70
N HIS A 269 33.35 -20.66 -21.46
CA HIS A 269 33.15 -19.43 -20.70
C HIS A 269 34.05 -18.31 -21.24
N LEU A 270 33.67 -17.04 -20.99
CA LEU A 270 34.45 -15.87 -21.43
C LEU A 270 35.87 -15.83 -20.81
N LYS A 271 36.04 -16.37 -19.60
CA LYS A 271 37.34 -16.48 -18.93
C LYS A 271 38.36 -17.36 -19.69
N ASP A 272 37.88 -18.28 -20.54
CA ASP A 272 38.73 -19.21 -21.28
C ASP A 272 39.28 -18.58 -22.57
N TRP A 273 39.07 -17.27 -22.78
CA TRP A 273 39.45 -16.53 -23.97
C TRP A 273 40.91 -16.74 -24.39
N GLU A 274 41.87 -16.56 -23.48
CA GLU A 274 43.31 -16.63 -23.79
C GLU A 274 43.70 -18.02 -24.30
N THR A 275 43.14 -19.07 -23.69
CA THR A 275 43.34 -20.46 -24.12
C THR A 275 42.74 -20.70 -25.51
N CYS A 276 41.57 -20.14 -25.80
CA CYS A 276 40.91 -20.29 -27.11
C CYS A 276 41.63 -19.52 -28.22
N GLN A 277 42.22 -18.37 -27.91
CA GLN A 277 42.96 -17.56 -28.88
C GLN A 277 44.30 -18.20 -29.29
N SER A 278 44.96 -18.87 -28.35
CA SER A 278 46.27 -19.52 -28.59
C SER A 278 46.24 -20.75 -29.50
N ALA A 279 45.04 -21.23 -29.85
CA ALA A 279 44.86 -22.38 -30.72
C ALA A 279 44.86 -21.93 -32.19
N ASP A 280 45.87 -22.37 -32.97
CA ASP A 280 46.02 -21.99 -34.38
C ASP A 280 44.96 -22.65 -35.28
N GLY A 281 44.28 -21.84 -36.10
CA GLY A 281 43.38 -22.33 -37.17
C GLY A 281 41.91 -22.53 -36.78
N HIS A 282 41.50 -22.17 -35.57
CA HIS A 282 40.12 -22.30 -35.09
C HIS A 282 39.27 -21.07 -35.46
N LYS A 283 37.97 -21.27 -35.75
CA LYS A 283 37.00 -20.15 -35.85
C LYS A 283 36.49 -19.82 -34.46
N LEU A 284 36.51 -18.55 -34.08
CA LEU A 284 36.09 -18.07 -32.77
C LEU A 284 35.00 -17.00 -32.89
N LEU A 285 33.86 -17.22 -32.23
CA LEU A 285 32.75 -16.28 -32.19
C LEU A 285 32.35 -15.93 -30.75
N PHE A 286 31.90 -14.70 -30.55
CA PHE A 286 31.32 -14.21 -29.30
C PHE A 286 29.82 -14.41 -29.29
N GLY A 287 29.34 -15.41 -28.55
CA GLY A 287 27.93 -15.76 -28.48
C GLY A 287 27.22 -15.11 -27.30
N PHE A 288 25.95 -14.74 -27.51
CA PHE A 288 25.07 -14.30 -26.43
C PHE A 288 23.62 -14.71 -26.66
N TYR A 289 22.85 -14.83 -25.58
CA TYR A 289 21.40 -15.06 -25.66
C TYR A 289 20.70 -13.80 -26.16
N ASP A 290 20.16 -13.88 -27.38
CA ASP A 290 19.48 -12.77 -28.02
C ASP A 290 17.97 -12.81 -27.74
N PRO A 291 17.41 -11.85 -26.96
CA PRO A 291 15.97 -11.79 -26.73
C PRO A 291 15.18 -11.30 -27.95
N CYS A 292 15.83 -10.73 -28.97
CA CYS A 292 15.17 -10.17 -30.13
C CYS A 292 14.72 -11.24 -31.13
N HIS A 293 13.53 -11.07 -31.74
CA HIS A 293 13.06 -11.90 -32.85
C HIS A 293 13.36 -11.32 -34.25
N LEU A 294 13.77 -10.04 -34.34
CA LEU A 294 13.90 -9.37 -35.64
C LEU A 294 15.01 -10.02 -36.49
N PRO A 295 14.78 -10.24 -37.80
CA PRO A 295 15.70 -11.01 -38.64
C PRO A 295 17.01 -10.26 -38.96
N ASN A 296 16.99 -8.93 -38.94
CA ASN A 296 18.11 -8.09 -39.38
C ASN A 296 18.66 -7.19 -38.26
N ASN A 297 18.25 -7.40 -37.01
CA ASN A 297 18.69 -6.57 -35.88
C ASN A 297 19.06 -7.47 -34.70
N PRO A 298 20.27 -7.34 -34.14
CA PRO A 298 20.62 -7.97 -32.88
C PRO A 298 19.86 -7.33 -31.70
N GLY A 299 19.71 -8.08 -30.61
CA GLY A 299 19.16 -7.58 -29.37
C GLY A 299 20.05 -6.59 -28.64
N TRP A 300 19.43 -5.88 -27.69
CA TRP A 300 20.07 -4.88 -26.84
C TRP A 300 21.32 -5.36 -26.07
N PRO A 301 21.39 -6.60 -25.53
CA PRO A 301 22.54 -7.05 -24.72
C PRO A 301 23.89 -6.99 -25.46
N LEU A 302 23.89 -7.05 -26.79
CA LEU A 302 25.11 -7.00 -27.59
C LEU A 302 25.90 -5.69 -27.36
N ARG A 303 25.24 -4.57 -27.03
CA ARG A 303 25.94 -3.28 -26.80
C ARG A 303 26.99 -3.37 -25.71
N ASN A 304 26.62 -3.89 -24.55
CA ASN A 304 27.52 -4.00 -23.40
C ASN A 304 28.56 -5.10 -23.62
N PHE A 305 28.20 -6.14 -24.39
CA PHE A 305 29.15 -7.19 -24.74
C PHE A 305 30.26 -6.69 -25.66
N LEU A 306 29.92 -5.88 -26.68
CA LEU A 306 30.91 -5.21 -27.53
C LEU A 306 31.80 -4.26 -26.73
N ALA A 307 31.24 -3.56 -25.72
CA ALA A 307 32.02 -2.71 -24.82
C ALA A 307 33.04 -3.52 -23.99
N LEU A 308 32.65 -4.68 -23.46
CA LEU A 308 33.56 -5.60 -22.76
C LEU A 308 34.68 -6.08 -23.70
N ILE A 309 34.32 -6.57 -24.89
CA ILE A 309 35.28 -7.11 -25.87
C ILE A 309 36.31 -6.04 -26.27
N CYS A 310 35.83 -4.84 -26.55
CA CYS A 310 36.66 -3.70 -26.95
C CYS A 310 37.60 -3.24 -25.83
N SER A 311 37.08 -3.14 -24.59
CA SER A 311 37.86 -2.70 -23.43
C SER A 311 38.93 -3.72 -23.01
N ARG A 312 38.61 -5.02 -23.05
CA ARG A 312 39.51 -6.07 -22.53
C ARG A 312 40.51 -6.61 -23.52
N TRP A 313 40.10 -6.86 -24.75
CA TRP A 313 40.90 -7.64 -25.70
C TRP A 313 41.41 -6.82 -26.89
N ASP A 314 41.09 -5.53 -26.97
CA ASP A 314 41.55 -4.60 -28.02
C ASP A 314 41.23 -5.10 -29.46
N ILE A 315 40.17 -5.91 -29.59
CA ILE A 315 39.78 -6.55 -30.86
C ILE A 315 39.03 -5.54 -31.73
N LYS A 316 39.52 -5.35 -32.96
CA LYS A 316 38.93 -4.41 -33.94
C LYS A 316 37.82 -5.02 -34.80
N SER A 317 37.89 -6.32 -35.11
CA SER A 317 36.84 -7.05 -35.82
C SER A 317 36.30 -8.15 -34.93
N VAL A 318 35.02 -8.03 -34.57
CA VAL A 318 34.33 -8.93 -33.64
C VAL A 318 33.31 -9.74 -34.41
N HIS A 319 33.51 -11.06 -34.45
CA HIS A 319 32.51 -12.01 -34.92
C HIS A 319 31.58 -12.38 -33.77
N PHE A 320 30.30 -12.07 -33.89
CA PHE A 320 29.30 -12.32 -32.86
C PHE A 320 28.20 -13.27 -33.34
N LEU A 321 27.64 -14.02 -32.40
CA LEU A 321 26.51 -14.93 -32.62
C LEU A 321 25.36 -14.52 -31.70
N CYS A 322 24.25 -14.09 -32.30
CA CYS A 322 22.97 -13.90 -31.65
C CYS A 322 22.26 -15.26 -31.54
N TYR A 323 22.38 -15.92 -30.39
CA TYR A 323 21.77 -17.22 -30.16
C TYR A 323 20.26 -17.08 -29.89
N ARG A 324 19.46 -17.77 -30.72
CA ARG A 324 18.00 -17.83 -30.64
C ARG A 324 17.54 -19.28 -30.74
N GLU A 325 16.33 -19.53 -30.25
CA GLU A 325 15.72 -20.84 -30.14
C GLU A 325 14.41 -20.93 -30.90
N ASN A 326 13.97 -22.17 -31.08
CA ASN A 326 12.63 -22.50 -31.54
C ASN A 326 12.16 -23.74 -30.77
N ARG A 327 10.99 -23.63 -30.12
CA ARG A 327 10.43 -24.70 -29.26
C ARG A 327 11.42 -25.24 -28.20
N GLY A 328 12.30 -24.37 -27.68
CA GLY A 328 13.28 -24.75 -26.67
C GLY A 328 14.44 -25.60 -27.19
N PHE A 329 14.80 -25.45 -28.46
CA PHE A 329 16.04 -25.99 -29.03
C PHE A 329 16.77 -24.89 -29.81
N ALA A 330 18.09 -25.02 -29.94
CA ALA A 330 18.89 -24.13 -30.77
C ALA A 330 18.36 -24.11 -32.21
N ASP A 331 18.05 -22.92 -32.73
CA ASP A 331 17.59 -22.75 -34.11
C ASP A 331 18.57 -21.84 -34.85
N LEU A 332 19.41 -22.45 -35.69
CA LEU A 332 20.40 -21.74 -36.51
C LEU A 332 19.75 -20.95 -37.66
N GLY A 333 18.51 -21.24 -38.03
CA GLY A 333 17.75 -20.47 -39.00
C GLY A 333 17.26 -19.13 -38.42
N LEU A 334 16.88 -19.12 -37.14
CA LEU A 334 16.50 -17.89 -36.43
C LEU A 334 17.70 -17.13 -35.87
N SER A 335 18.73 -17.85 -35.41
CA SER A 335 19.97 -17.26 -34.88
C SER A 335 20.70 -16.47 -35.96
N LEU A 336 21.44 -15.43 -35.55
CA LEU A 336 22.18 -14.57 -36.47
C LEU A 336 23.67 -14.61 -36.17
N VAL A 337 24.49 -14.64 -37.22
CA VAL A 337 25.94 -14.43 -37.15
C VAL A 337 26.28 -13.13 -37.85
N GLY A 338 27.12 -12.31 -37.22
CA GLY A 338 27.57 -11.07 -37.83
C GLY A 338 29.00 -10.71 -37.46
N GLU A 339 29.54 -9.76 -38.20
CA GLU A 339 30.85 -9.17 -37.97
C GLU A 339 30.70 -7.66 -37.77
N ALA A 340 31.20 -7.17 -36.63
CA ALA A 340 31.22 -5.74 -36.30
C ALA A 340 32.65 -5.23 -36.22
N LEU A 341 32.90 -4.10 -36.88
CA LEU A 341 34.14 -3.33 -36.73
C LEU A 341 33.96 -2.32 -35.59
N ILE A 342 34.84 -2.43 -34.61
CA ILE A 342 34.88 -1.54 -33.46
C ILE A 342 36.17 -0.74 -33.52
N THR A 343 36.05 0.57 -33.35
CA THR A 343 37.21 1.43 -33.09
C THR A 343 37.20 1.75 -31.61
N VAL A 344 38.30 1.49 -30.92
CA VAL A 344 38.42 1.80 -29.49
C VAL A 344 38.23 3.31 -29.29
N PRO A 345 37.22 3.74 -28.52
CA PRO A 345 37.02 5.15 -28.24
C PRO A 345 38.23 5.77 -27.53
N GLN A 346 38.56 7.00 -27.89
CA GLN A 346 39.62 7.76 -27.20
C GLN A 346 39.19 8.02 -25.75
N GLY A 347 40.08 7.79 -24.78
CA GLY A 347 39.82 8.01 -23.35
C GLY A 347 39.32 6.80 -22.56
N TRP A 348 38.94 5.68 -23.20
CA TRP A 348 38.53 4.45 -22.47
C TRP A 348 39.67 3.82 -21.66
N ARG A 349 40.92 4.21 -21.91
CA ARG A 349 42.10 3.81 -21.14
C ARG A 349 42.51 4.82 -20.06
N ASP A 350 41.86 5.99 -20.02
CA ASP A 350 42.17 7.06 -19.09
C ASP A 350 41.22 7.00 -17.88
N HIS A 351 41.77 6.79 -16.67
CA HIS A 351 40.97 6.94 -15.45
C HIS A 351 40.88 8.43 -15.06
N PRO A 352 39.69 8.97 -14.70
CA PRO A 352 38.38 8.31 -14.57
C PRO A 352 37.42 8.68 -15.73
N TYR A 353 37.48 7.98 -16.87
CA TYR A 353 36.49 8.13 -17.94
C TYR A 353 35.34 7.11 -17.79
N VAL A 354 34.09 7.59 -17.87
CA VAL A 354 32.88 6.74 -17.93
C VAL A 354 32.17 6.99 -19.26
N PRO A 355 31.92 5.96 -20.08
CA PRO A 355 31.21 6.12 -21.35
C PRO A 355 29.79 6.66 -21.15
N ASN A 356 29.30 7.42 -22.14
CA ASN A 356 27.91 7.84 -22.16
C ASN A 356 26.99 6.61 -22.20
N ALA A 357 25.84 6.69 -21.52
CA ALA A 357 24.88 5.59 -21.44
C ALA A 357 23.49 5.99 -21.95
N VAL A 358 22.81 5.03 -22.56
CA VAL A 358 21.40 5.11 -23.00
C VAL A 358 20.65 3.87 -22.52
N GLY A 359 19.31 3.89 -22.48
CA GLY A 359 18.60 2.66 -22.07
C GLY A 359 17.17 2.81 -21.57
N TRP A 360 16.63 4.02 -21.42
CA TRP A 360 15.24 4.20 -20.99
C TRP A 360 14.26 3.55 -21.98
N GLU A 361 13.40 2.69 -21.47
CA GLU A 361 12.41 1.97 -22.27
C GLU A 361 11.39 2.94 -22.89
N LEU A 362 10.98 2.65 -24.12
CA LEU A 362 9.95 3.43 -24.81
C LEU A 362 8.58 2.78 -24.60
N ASN A 363 7.58 3.59 -24.29
CA ASN A 363 6.18 3.19 -24.26
C ASN A 363 5.49 3.76 -25.50
N LYS A 364 5.00 2.89 -26.39
CA LYS A 364 4.38 3.28 -27.68
C LYS A 364 5.22 4.30 -28.47
N GLY A 365 6.56 4.13 -28.44
CA GLY A 365 7.52 5.00 -29.13
C GLY A 365 7.87 6.31 -28.41
N ARG A 366 7.30 6.59 -27.24
CA ARG A 366 7.57 7.79 -26.43
C ARG A 366 8.38 7.44 -25.18
N LYS A 367 9.20 8.39 -24.72
CA LYS A 367 9.95 8.30 -23.45
C LYS A 367 9.03 8.69 -22.28
N ILE A 368 8.07 7.83 -21.98
CA ILE A 368 7.12 8.03 -20.88
C ILE A 368 7.08 6.77 -19.99
N PRO A 369 6.86 6.93 -18.68
CA PRO A 369 6.58 5.82 -17.78
C PRO A 369 5.36 4.99 -18.23
N ARG A 370 5.29 3.76 -17.72
CA ARG A 370 4.11 2.90 -17.82
C ARG A 370 3.28 3.04 -16.54
N GLY A 371 1.96 2.89 -16.68
CA GLY A 371 1.02 2.85 -15.56
C GLY A 371 0.15 1.60 -15.69
N ILE A 372 -0.04 0.87 -14.60
CA ILE A 372 -0.96 -0.27 -14.52
C ILE A 372 -1.83 -0.14 -13.27
N SER A 373 -3.12 -0.41 -13.40
CA SER A 373 -4.03 -0.53 -12.25
C SER A 373 -4.39 -2.00 -12.08
N LEU A 374 -4.10 -2.53 -10.89
CA LEU A 374 -4.51 -3.88 -10.50
C LEU A 374 -5.78 -3.87 -9.64
N ALA A 375 -6.40 -2.69 -9.43
CA ALA A 375 -7.63 -2.57 -8.65
C ALA A 375 -8.75 -3.50 -9.17
N LYS A 376 -8.86 -3.63 -10.50
CA LYS A 376 -9.90 -4.44 -11.16
C LYS A 376 -9.69 -5.95 -11.02
N SER A 377 -8.46 -6.41 -10.74
CA SER A 377 -8.16 -7.83 -10.52
C SER A 377 -8.27 -8.23 -9.05
N MET A 378 -8.68 -7.31 -8.15
CA MET A 378 -8.87 -7.59 -6.72
C MET A 378 -10.32 -7.51 -6.28
N ASP A 379 -10.61 -8.23 -5.20
CA ASP A 379 -11.87 -8.12 -4.46
C ASP A 379 -12.02 -6.73 -3.83
N PRO A 380 -13.09 -5.97 -4.13
CA PRO A 380 -13.37 -4.66 -3.53
C PRO A 380 -13.36 -4.68 -2.00
N THR A 381 -13.75 -5.80 -1.40
CA THR A 381 -13.75 -5.96 0.05
C THR A 381 -12.32 -5.95 0.60
N ARG A 382 -11.40 -6.68 -0.04
CA ARG A 382 -9.98 -6.70 0.33
C ARG A 382 -9.31 -5.35 0.11
N LEU A 383 -9.69 -4.63 -0.94
CA LEU A 383 -9.22 -3.26 -1.19
C LEU A 383 -9.60 -2.33 -0.04
N ALA A 384 -10.87 -2.34 0.38
CA ALA A 384 -11.35 -1.52 1.50
C ALA A 384 -10.63 -1.86 2.82
N ILE A 385 -10.41 -3.16 3.08
CA ILE A 385 -9.67 -3.62 4.26
C ILE A 385 -8.23 -3.11 4.23
N SER A 386 -7.53 -3.33 3.11
CA SER A 386 -6.13 -2.90 2.95
C SER A 386 -5.98 -1.39 3.05
N ALA A 387 -6.93 -0.61 2.52
CA ALA A 387 -6.92 0.84 2.60
C ALA A 387 -7.14 1.35 4.04
N ALA A 388 -8.09 0.75 4.77
CA ALA A 388 -8.34 1.07 6.17
C ALA A 388 -7.11 0.75 7.05
N ASP A 389 -6.50 -0.43 6.86
CA ASP A 389 -5.31 -0.82 7.61
C ASP A 389 -4.08 0.04 7.25
N LEU A 390 -3.95 0.45 5.99
CA LEU A 390 -2.88 1.35 5.55
C LEU A 390 -2.93 2.69 6.28
N ASN A 391 -4.10 3.28 6.50
CA ASN A 391 -4.21 4.54 7.24
C ASN A 391 -3.66 4.43 8.67
N LEU A 392 -3.99 3.33 9.37
CA LEU A 392 -3.47 3.08 10.72
C LEU A 392 -1.96 2.79 10.73
N LYS A 393 -1.46 2.08 9.71
CA LYS A 393 -0.02 1.86 9.53
C LYS A 393 0.73 3.17 9.25
N LEU A 394 0.14 4.07 8.46
CA LEU A 394 0.72 5.40 8.20
C LEU A 394 0.81 6.23 9.48
N MET A 395 -0.23 6.21 10.33
CA MET A 395 -0.17 6.84 11.66
C MET A 395 0.99 6.27 12.47
N ARG A 396 1.15 4.94 12.50
CA ARG A 396 2.26 4.28 13.21
C ARG A 396 3.61 4.72 12.67
N TRP A 397 3.83 4.71 11.36
CA TRP A 397 5.14 5.01 10.79
C TRP A 397 5.53 6.48 10.86
N ARG A 398 4.56 7.39 10.76
CA ARG A 398 4.83 8.83 10.66
C ARG A 398 4.76 9.55 11.99
N ALA A 399 3.81 9.17 12.85
CA ALA A 399 3.50 9.92 14.06
C ALA A 399 3.73 9.10 15.34
N LEU A 400 3.31 7.83 15.36
CA LEU A 400 3.26 7.04 16.59
C LEU A 400 3.87 5.63 16.45
N PRO A 401 5.21 5.49 16.39
CA PRO A 401 5.87 4.20 16.14
C PRO A 401 5.53 3.09 17.15
N SER A 402 5.22 3.47 18.39
CA SER A 402 4.81 2.58 19.49
C SER A 402 3.38 2.03 19.36
N LEU A 403 2.57 2.53 18.41
CA LEU A 403 1.19 2.11 18.20
C LEU A 403 1.12 0.61 17.82
N ASN A 404 0.44 -0.16 18.66
CA ASN A 404 0.25 -1.59 18.50
C ASN A 404 -1.11 -1.91 17.84
N LEU A 405 -1.09 -1.93 16.50
CA LEU A 405 -2.27 -2.24 15.68
C LEU A 405 -2.79 -3.68 15.88
N ASN A 406 -1.92 -4.62 16.26
CA ASN A 406 -2.32 -6.01 16.49
C ASN A 406 -3.15 -6.13 17.77
N SER A 407 -2.76 -5.39 18.83
CA SER A 407 -3.57 -5.28 20.05
C SER A 407 -4.98 -4.82 19.68
N LEU A 408 -5.10 -3.64 19.03
CA LEU A 408 -6.36 -3.02 18.59
C LEU A 408 -7.26 -3.94 17.77
N SER A 409 -6.72 -4.60 16.74
CA SER A 409 -7.52 -5.46 15.86
C SER A 409 -7.99 -6.76 16.52
N SER A 410 -7.26 -7.25 17.54
CA SER A 410 -7.61 -8.47 18.26
C SER A 410 -8.66 -8.28 19.37
N LEU A 411 -8.83 -7.04 19.87
CA LEU A 411 -9.75 -6.71 20.96
C LEU A 411 -11.21 -7.08 20.67
N LYS A 412 -11.87 -7.60 21.69
CA LYS A 412 -13.32 -7.80 21.75
C LYS A 412 -13.96 -6.73 22.63
N CYS A 413 -14.72 -5.84 22.02
CA CYS A 413 -15.42 -4.76 22.72
C CYS A 413 -16.90 -5.09 22.90
N LEU A 414 -17.38 -5.04 24.14
CA LEU A 414 -18.80 -5.13 24.49
C LEU A 414 -19.36 -3.72 24.74
N LEU A 415 -20.37 -3.30 23.98
CA LEU A 415 -21.07 -2.03 24.18
C LEU A 415 -22.45 -2.30 24.79
N LEU A 416 -22.61 -1.90 26.05
CA LEU A 416 -23.88 -1.98 26.75
C LEU A 416 -24.66 -0.68 26.51
N GLY A 417 -25.59 -0.75 25.56
CA GLY A 417 -26.33 0.38 25.01
C GLY A 417 -25.97 0.65 23.55
N ALA A 418 -26.97 0.60 22.67
CA ALA A 418 -26.87 0.96 21.26
C ALA A 418 -27.58 2.31 20.97
N GLY A 419 -27.67 3.17 21.98
CA GLY A 419 -28.14 4.55 21.84
C GLY A 419 -27.13 5.46 21.15
N THR A 420 -27.25 6.76 21.41
CA THR A 420 -26.41 7.79 20.78
C THR A 420 -24.92 7.60 21.08
N LEU A 421 -24.55 7.27 22.33
CA LEU A 421 -23.17 6.94 22.69
C LEU A 421 -22.69 5.65 22.02
N GLY A 422 -23.48 4.57 22.09
CA GLY A 422 -23.13 3.27 21.50
C GLY A 422 -22.84 3.34 20.01
N CYS A 423 -23.66 4.09 19.27
CA CYS A 423 -23.45 4.32 17.84
C CYS A 423 -22.10 5.00 17.54
N GLN A 424 -21.76 6.04 18.32
CA GLN A 424 -20.53 6.81 18.08
C GLN A 424 -19.29 6.05 18.53
N VAL A 425 -19.32 5.43 19.72
CA VAL A 425 -18.23 4.57 20.21
C VAL A 425 -17.94 3.45 19.22
N ALA A 426 -18.97 2.76 18.70
CA ALA A 426 -18.77 1.69 17.71
C ALA A 426 -18.08 2.19 16.42
N ARG A 427 -18.44 3.38 15.92
CA ARG A 427 -17.79 3.97 14.74
C ARG A 427 -16.34 4.34 15.01
N THR A 428 -16.04 4.95 16.16
CA THR A 428 -14.68 5.34 16.54
C THR A 428 -13.80 4.11 16.79
N LEU A 429 -14.33 3.05 17.40
CA LEU A 429 -13.61 1.77 17.56
C LEU A 429 -13.24 1.15 16.20
N MET A 430 -14.16 1.13 15.23
CA MET A 430 -13.86 0.64 13.88
C MET A 430 -12.78 1.47 13.18
N ALA A 431 -12.80 2.79 13.37
CA ALA A 431 -11.79 3.69 12.80
C ALA A 431 -10.39 3.41 13.38
N TRP A 432 -10.29 3.03 14.65
CA TRP A 432 -9.07 2.54 15.31
C TRP A 432 -8.67 1.10 14.95
N GLY A 433 -9.44 0.43 14.07
CA GLY A 433 -9.11 -0.91 13.59
C GLY A 433 -9.67 -2.05 14.44
N VAL A 434 -10.50 -1.78 15.45
CA VAL A 434 -11.20 -2.82 16.22
C VAL A 434 -12.15 -3.58 15.31
N ARG A 435 -12.04 -4.92 15.32
CA ARG A 435 -12.83 -5.78 14.43
C ARG A 435 -14.01 -6.47 15.12
N ARG A 436 -13.92 -6.76 16.42
CA ARG A 436 -14.97 -7.51 17.16
C ARG A 436 -15.77 -6.61 18.07
N ILE A 437 -17.03 -6.40 17.73
CA ILE A 437 -17.93 -5.47 18.41
C ILE A 437 -19.25 -6.17 18.72
N THR A 438 -19.58 -6.31 20.00
CA THR A 438 -20.89 -6.82 20.44
C THR A 438 -21.72 -5.69 21.05
N LEU A 439 -22.93 -5.46 20.53
CA LEU A 439 -23.87 -4.46 21.05
C LEU A 439 -25.02 -5.14 21.80
N VAL A 440 -25.35 -4.60 22.98
CA VAL A 440 -26.48 -5.06 23.80
C VAL A 440 -27.48 -3.92 23.96
N ASP A 441 -28.71 -4.11 23.49
CA ASP A 441 -29.80 -3.14 23.64
C ASP A 441 -31.17 -3.84 23.45
N ASN A 442 -32.14 -3.53 24.30
CA ASN A 442 -33.50 -4.08 24.21
C ASN A 442 -34.48 -3.18 23.40
N GLY A 443 -34.06 -1.96 23.07
CA GLY A 443 -34.88 -0.95 22.43
C GLY A 443 -35.08 -1.21 20.94
N ARG A 444 -36.11 -0.55 20.40
CA ARG A 444 -36.35 -0.45 18.96
C ARG A 444 -35.97 0.94 18.45
N VAL A 445 -35.60 1.02 17.17
CA VAL A 445 -35.28 2.29 16.51
C VAL A 445 -36.57 3.10 16.35
N ALA A 446 -36.62 4.27 16.97
CA ALA A 446 -37.74 5.21 16.86
C ALA A 446 -37.46 6.30 15.81
N MET A 447 -38.51 6.93 15.27
CA MET A 447 -38.41 7.99 14.24
C MET A 447 -37.48 9.16 14.61
N SER A 448 -37.30 9.46 15.90
CA SER A 448 -36.41 10.53 16.38
C SER A 448 -34.93 10.11 16.48
N ASN A 449 -34.63 8.82 16.37
CA ASN A 449 -33.30 8.26 16.62
C ASN A 449 -32.28 8.53 15.51
N PRO A 450 -32.58 8.36 14.20
CA PRO A 450 -31.58 8.48 13.14
C PRO A 450 -30.78 9.79 13.13
N LEU A 451 -31.39 10.91 13.57
CA LEU A 451 -30.72 12.21 13.64
C LEU A 451 -29.66 12.31 14.74
N ARG A 452 -29.68 11.41 15.73
CA ARG A 452 -28.78 11.42 16.91
C ARG A 452 -28.01 10.12 17.10
N GLN A 453 -28.43 9.04 16.43
CA GLN A 453 -27.90 7.69 16.57
C GLN A 453 -27.39 7.27 15.19
N SER A 454 -26.09 7.50 14.97
CA SER A 454 -25.45 7.51 13.65
C SER A 454 -25.39 6.17 12.91
N LEU A 455 -25.91 5.09 13.50
CA LEU A 455 -25.98 3.78 12.85
C LEU A 455 -27.36 3.53 12.20
N TYR A 456 -28.36 4.36 12.46
CA TYR A 456 -29.73 4.09 12.02
C TYR A 456 -30.16 5.03 10.88
N THR A 457 -30.99 4.50 9.99
CA THR A 457 -31.66 5.27 8.92
C THR A 457 -33.17 5.32 9.16
N LEU A 458 -33.87 6.05 8.28
CA LEU A 458 -35.33 6.08 8.30
C LEU A 458 -35.95 4.70 8.09
N ASP A 459 -35.34 3.86 7.25
CA ASP A 459 -35.84 2.53 6.94
C ASP A 459 -35.90 1.63 8.18
N ASP A 460 -34.92 1.78 9.08
CA ASP A 460 -34.86 1.03 10.35
C ASP A 460 -36.00 1.40 11.30
N CYS A 461 -36.68 2.55 11.09
CA CYS A 461 -37.81 3.01 11.89
C CYS A 461 -39.16 2.45 11.42
N LEU A 462 -39.23 1.93 10.19
CA LEU A 462 -40.47 1.48 9.58
C LEU A 462 -40.98 0.20 10.24
N ASN A 463 -42.28 -0.12 10.04
CA ASN A 463 -42.90 -1.37 10.54
C ASN A 463 -42.77 -1.60 12.06
N GLY A 464 -42.81 -0.53 12.85
CA GLY A 464 -42.68 -0.59 14.31
C GLY A 464 -41.24 -0.57 14.82
N GLY A 465 -40.27 -0.34 13.95
CA GLY A 465 -38.86 -0.18 14.27
C GLY A 465 -38.12 -1.51 14.45
N GLU A 466 -36.95 -1.63 13.82
CA GLU A 466 -36.04 -2.74 14.03
C GLU A 466 -35.43 -2.67 15.45
N PHE A 467 -35.04 -3.82 16.01
CA PHE A 467 -34.28 -3.82 17.25
C PHE A 467 -32.94 -3.12 17.06
N LYS A 468 -32.61 -2.21 17.98
CA LYS A 468 -31.41 -1.38 17.90
C LYS A 468 -30.12 -2.19 17.79
N ALA A 469 -30.02 -3.28 18.54
CA ALA A 469 -28.87 -4.18 18.50
C ALA A 469 -28.69 -4.80 17.10
N THR A 470 -29.78 -5.23 16.46
CA THR A 470 -29.76 -5.83 15.12
C THR A 470 -29.46 -4.80 14.03
N ALA A 471 -30.17 -3.66 14.06
CA ALA A 471 -29.96 -2.57 13.10
C ALA A 471 -28.52 -2.03 13.16
N ALA A 472 -27.94 -1.93 14.36
CA ALA A 472 -26.56 -1.49 14.53
C ALA A 472 -25.57 -2.46 13.86
N VAL A 473 -25.74 -3.77 14.03
CA VAL A 473 -24.89 -4.79 13.37
C VAL A 473 -24.98 -4.68 11.86
N ASN A 474 -26.19 -4.55 11.31
CA ASN A 474 -26.41 -4.41 9.88
C ASN A 474 -25.72 -3.17 9.33
N SER A 475 -25.81 -2.06 10.06
CA SER A 475 -25.15 -0.80 9.71
C SER A 475 -23.62 -0.90 9.75
N LEU A 476 -23.04 -1.47 10.82
CA LEU A 476 -21.60 -1.66 10.94
C LEU A 476 -21.05 -2.52 9.79
N LYS A 477 -21.71 -3.63 9.46
CA LYS A 477 -21.32 -4.51 8.34
C LYS A 477 -21.45 -3.82 6.98
N ARG A 478 -22.42 -2.91 6.83
CA ARG A 478 -22.57 -2.09 5.62
C ARG A 478 -21.47 -1.05 5.50
N ILE A 479 -21.02 -0.48 6.61
CA ILE A 479 -19.91 0.50 6.66
C ILE A 479 -18.58 -0.18 6.35
N PHE A 480 -18.29 -1.31 6.99
CA PHE A 480 -17.02 -2.02 6.80
C PHE A 480 -17.24 -3.55 6.88
N PRO A 481 -17.22 -4.27 5.75
CA PRO A 481 -17.61 -5.68 5.72
C PRO A 481 -16.78 -6.64 6.58
N ALA A 482 -15.53 -6.28 6.91
CA ALA A 482 -14.66 -7.11 7.74
C ALA A 482 -14.88 -6.93 9.25
N VAL A 483 -15.88 -6.14 9.67
CA VAL A 483 -16.27 -6.06 11.08
C VAL A 483 -17.01 -7.33 11.51
N GLU A 484 -16.52 -7.97 12.57
CA GLU A 484 -17.17 -9.07 13.27
C GLU A 484 -18.15 -8.48 14.31
N ALA A 485 -19.28 -7.96 13.83
CA ALA A 485 -20.31 -7.37 14.69
C ALA A 485 -21.40 -8.38 15.12
N LYS A 486 -21.75 -8.40 16.41
CA LYS A 486 -22.84 -9.19 17.01
C LYS A 486 -23.81 -8.29 17.77
N GLY A 487 -25.10 -8.59 17.71
CA GLY A 487 -26.16 -7.85 18.40
C GLY A 487 -26.91 -8.79 19.33
N VAL A 488 -27.15 -8.36 20.57
CA VAL A 488 -27.91 -9.11 21.57
C VAL A 488 -29.07 -8.23 22.05
N VAL A 489 -30.28 -8.71 21.81
CA VAL A 489 -31.50 -8.05 22.30
C VAL A 489 -31.75 -8.55 23.73
N MET A 490 -31.38 -7.74 24.72
CA MET A 490 -31.48 -8.10 26.13
C MET A 490 -31.63 -6.84 26.98
N ALA A 491 -32.48 -6.91 28.00
CA ALA A 491 -32.63 -5.83 28.99
C ALA A 491 -31.53 -5.94 30.06
N ILE A 492 -31.02 -4.80 30.52
CA ILE A 492 -30.12 -4.76 31.66
C ILE A 492 -30.93 -4.39 32.89
N LEU A 493 -30.88 -5.27 33.90
CA LEU A 493 -31.67 -5.11 35.12
C LEU A 493 -31.22 -3.91 35.94
N MET A 494 -32.21 -3.15 36.41
CA MET A 494 -32.01 -1.92 37.17
C MET A 494 -32.37 -2.15 38.64
N PRO A 495 -31.46 -1.88 39.59
CA PRO A 495 -31.79 -1.86 41.01
C PRO A 495 -32.96 -0.92 41.32
N GLY A 496 -33.79 -1.28 42.30
CA GLY A 496 -34.97 -0.49 42.69
C GLY A 496 -36.28 -0.88 42.01
N HIS A 497 -36.23 -1.77 41.01
CA HIS A 497 -37.41 -2.32 40.35
C HIS A 497 -37.67 -3.76 40.84
N PRO A 498 -38.77 -4.03 41.57
CA PRO A 498 -39.05 -5.37 42.07
C PRO A 498 -39.40 -6.32 40.93
N VAL A 499 -38.83 -7.53 40.99
CA VAL A 499 -39.07 -8.61 40.03
C VAL A 499 -40.26 -9.46 40.50
N PRO A 500 -41.30 -9.66 39.68
CA PRO A 500 -42.39 -10.58 40.00
C PRO A 500 -41.87 -12.02 40.15
N SER A 501 -42.41 -12.79 41.10
CA SER A 501 -41.94 -14.16 41.35
C SER A 501 -42.04 -15.12 40.16
N GLN A 502 -42.88 -14.81 39.18
CA GLN A 502 -43.01 -15.59 37.94
C GLN A 502 -41.86 -15.36 36.95
N GLU A 503 -41.11 -14.26 37.10
CA GLU A 503 -40.04 -13.83 36.19
C GLU A 503 -38.64 -14.00 36.80
N GLU A 504 -38.53 -14.38 38.08
CA GLU A 504 -37.26 -14.53 38.81
C GLU A 504 -36.23 -15.40 38.07
N GLN A 505 -36.67 -16.55 37.54
CA GLN A 505 -35.76 -17.45 36.82
C GLN A 505 -35.24 -16.84 35.51
N THR A 506 -36.12 -16.20 34.73
CA THR A 506 -35.75 -15.50 33.50
C THR A 506 -34.75 -14.37 33.78
N VAL A 507 -34.99 -13.59 34.83
CA VAL A 507 -34.12 -12.51 35.29
C VAL A 507 -32.74 -13.05 35.68
N LEU A 508 -32.67 -14.21 36.35
CA LEU A 508 -31.40 -14.85 36.68
C LEU A 508 -30.67 -15.36 35.44
N ASP A 509 -31.40 -15.87 34.44
CA ASP A 509 -30.82 -16.32 33.18
C ASP A 509 -30.29 -15.14 32.34
N ASP A 510 -30.97 -13.99 32.37
CA ASP A 510 -30.49 -12.74 31.77
C ASP A 510 -29.22 -12.23 32.49
N CYS A 511 -29.19 -12.30 33.83
CA CYS A 511 -27.99 -11.98 34.62
C CYS A 511 -26.80 -12.86 34.22
N ARG A 512 -27.02 -14.17 34.06
CA ARG A 512 -25.98 -15.11 33.61
C ARG A 512 -25.51 -14.81 32.20
N SER A 513 -26.45 -14.55 31.29
CA SER A 513 -26.14 -14.18 29.91
C SER A 513 -25.29 -12.90 29.84
N LEU A 514 -25.62 -11.89 30.65
CA LEU A 514 -24.80 -10.67 30.77
C LEU A 514 -23.41 -10.95 31.34
N HIS A 515 -23.30 -11.83 32.34
CA HIS A 515 -22.03 -12.26 32.90
C HIS A 515 -21.15 -12.96 31.85
N ASP A 516 -21.70 -13.91 31.11
CA ASP A 516 -20.98 -14.64 30.05
C ASP A 516 -20.52 -13.70 28.93
N LEU A 517 -21.35 -12.69 28.60
CA LEU A 517 -20.96 -11.64 27.66
C LEU A 517 -19.77 -10.83 28.20
N ILE A 518 -19.82 -10.38 29.45
CA ILE A 518 -18.71 -9.63 30.05
C ILE A 518 -17.44 -10.48 30.11
N ASP A 519 -17.53 -11.76 30.50
CA ASP A 519 -16.38 -12.65 30.62
C ASP A 519 -15.72 -12.95 29.26
N SER A 520 -16.52 -13.10 28.21
CA SER A 520 -16.04 -13.41 26.86
C SER A 520 -15.42 -12.22 26.09
N HIS A 521 -15.51 -11.00 26.63
CA HIS A 521 -14.97 -9.77 26.02
C HIS A 521 -13.80 -9.21 26.84
N ASP A 522 -12.97 -8.38 26.19
CA ASP A 522 -11.77 -7.81 26.81
C ASP A 522 -12.08 -6.46 27.46
N VAL A 523 -12.95 -5.68 26.82
CA VAL A 523 -13.32 -4.31 27.23
C VAL A 523 -14.83 -4.17 27.23
N VAL A 524 -15.36 -3.49 28.26
CA VAL A 524 -16.79 -3.21 28.40
C VAL A 524 -17.03 -1.70 28.47
N PHE A 525 -17.86 -1.20 27.57
CA PHE A 525 -18.35 0.17 27.57
C PHE A 525 -19.76 0.23 28.18
N LEU A 526 -19.91 1.01 29.25
CA LEU A 526 -21.19 1.27 29.91
C LEU A 526 -21.81 2.54 29.34
N LEU A 527 -22.73 2.37 28.39
CA LEU A 527 -23.31 3.43 27.56
C LEU A 527 -24.85 3.47 27.66
N THR A 528 -25.37 2.89 28.74
CA THR A 528 -26.80 2.89 29.06
C THR A 528 -27.27 4.29 29.43
N ASP A 529 -28.57 4.50 29.40
CA ASP A 529 -29.23 5.80 29.54
C ASP A 529 -29.52 6.20 30.98
N THR A 530 -29.41 5.28 31.93
CA THR A 530 -29.68 5.54 33.34
C THR A 530 -28.51 5.13 34.24
N ARG A 531 -28.48 5.68 35.44
CA ARG A 531 -27.48 5.30 36.46
C ARG A 531 -27.72 3.88 36.98
N GLU A 532 -28.97 3.48 37.17
CA GLU A 532 -29.33 2.19 37.76
C GLU A 532 -28.88 1.03 36.86
N SER A 533 -29.08 1.18 35.55
CA SER A 533 -28.68 0.16 34.55
C SER A 533 -27.18 -0.07 34.49
N ARG A 534 -26.34 0.85 35.01
CA ARG A 534 -24.88 0.67 35.05
C ARG A 534 -24.40 -0.14 36.24
N TRP A 535 -25.22 -0.33 37.28
CA TRP A 535 -24.79 -0.94 38.54
C TRP A 535 -24.37 -2.40 38.36
N LEU A 536 -25.26 -3.23 37.82
CA LEU A 536 -24.99 -4.66 37.63
C LEU A 536 -23.78 -4.90 36.71
N PRO A 537 -23.69 -4.27 35.52
CA PRO A 537 -22.48 -4.36 34.70
C PRO A 537 -21.20 -3.93 35.42
N SER A 538 -21.23 -2.83 36.18
CA SER A 538 -20.05 -2.34 36.91
C SER A 538 -19.56 -3.36 37.94
N LEU A 539 -20.50 -3.99 38.66
CA LEU A 539 -20.20 -5.04 39.62
C LEU A 539 -19.56 -6.25 38.94
N LEU A 540 -20.16 -6.73 37.86
CA LEU A 540 -19.69 -7.90 37.12
C LEU A 540 -18.31 -7.66 36.53
N CYS A 541 -18.05 -6.49 35.94
CA CYS A 541 -16.74 -6.16 35.37
C CYS A 541 -15.66 -6.02 36.44
N ALA A 542 -15.98 -5.46 37.61
CA ALA A 542 -15.05 -5.40 38.74
C ALA A 542 -14.72 -6.80 39.26
N ASN A 543 -15.69 -7.72 39.25
CA ASN A 543 -15.48 -9.11 39.65
C ASN A 543 -14.60 -9.89 38.66
N THR A 544 -14.78 -9.67 37.35
CA THR A 544 -14.00 -10.35 36.29
C THR A 544 -12.75 -9.58 35.85
N ASN A 545 -12.41 -8.48 36.54
CA ASN A 545 -11.26 -7.61 36.27
C ASN A 545 -11.16 -7.12 34.81
N LYS A 546 -12.28 -6.68 34.24
CA LYS A 546 -12.35 -6.18 32.85
C LYS A 546 -12.07 -4.69 32.76
N ILE A 547 -11.40 -4.25 31.69
CA ILE A 547 -11.26 -2.83 31.38
C ILE A 547 -12.67 -2.28 31.15
N THR A 548 -13.08 -1.35 32.01
CA THR A 548 -14.45 -0.81 32.00
C THR A 548 -14.41 0.69 31.84
N ILE A 549 -15.11 1.20 30.83
CA ILE A 549 -15.22 2.63 30.56
C ILE A 549 -16.69 3.02 30.62
N THR A 550 -17.00 4.05 31.40
CA THR A 550 -18.34 4.62 31.47
C THR A 550 -18.36 5.96 30.76
N ALA A 551 -19.35 6.14 29.91
CA ALA A 551 -19.71 7.44 29.37
C ALA A 551 -21.17 7.76 29.73
N ALA A 552 -21.40 8.96 30.23
CA ALA A 552 -22.68 9.46 30.68
C ALA A 552 -22.92 10.87 30.15
N LEU A 553 -24.19 11.22 29.90
CA LEU A 553 -24.58 12.51 29.34
C LEU A 553 -25.58 13.21 30.25
N GLY A 554 -25.38 14.52 30.42
CA GLY A 554 -26.38 15.46 30.90
C GLY A 554 -26.84 16.36 29.75
N PHE A 555 -27.65 17.36 30.06
CA PHE A 555 -28.15 18.31 29.05
C PHE A 555 -27.01 19.06 28.34
N ASP A 556 -26.09 19.64 29.12
CA ASP A 556 -24.98 20.50 28.69
C ASP A 556 -23.59 20.00 29.13
N SER A 557 -23.54 18.82 29.76
CA SER A 557 -22.34 18.21 30.34
C SER A 557 -22.25 16.72 29.99
N PHE A 558 -21.06 16.14 30.17
CA PHE A 558 -20.83 14.71 30.02
C PHE A 558 -19.79 14.23 31.03
N LEU A 559 -19.75 12.93 31.25
CA LEU A 559 -18.76 12.25 32.08
C LEU A 559 -18.15 11.11 31.27
N VAL A 560 -16.82 11.03 31.24
CA VAL A 560 -16.08 9.86 30.76
C VAL A 560 -15.10 9.45 31.86
N MET A 561 -15.12 8.18 32.22
CA MET A 561 -14.21 7.63 33.22
C MET A 561 -13.89 6.16 32.98
N ARG A 562 -12.69 5.74 33.40
CA ARG A 562 -12.31 4.34 33.51
C ARG A 562 -12.46 3.85 34.93
N HIS A 563 -12.83 2.58 35.09
CA HIS A 563 -12.93 1.96 36.41
C HIS A 563 -11.56 1.39 36.80
N GLY A 564 -11.25 1.38 38.10
CA GLY A 564 -10.07 0.69 38.59
C GLY A 564 -10.18 -0.83 38.50
N ALA A 565 -9.04 -1.50 38.53
CA ALA A 565 -8.93 -2.95 38.55
C ALA A 565 -9.80 -3.61 39.64
N GLY A 566 -10.18 -4.86 39.46
CA GLY A 566 -10.97 -5.64 40.42
C GLY A 566 -10.27 -5.76 41.78
N PRO A 567 -11.02 -5.68 42.91
CA PRO A 567 -10.42 -5.69 44.25
C PRO A 567 -9.71 -7.00 44.61
N PHE A 568 -10.03 -8.10 43.92
CA PHE A 568 -9.44 -9.43 44.14
C PHE A 568 -8.38 -9.80 43.10
N SER A 569 -7.93 -8.85 42.27
CA SER A 569 -7.01 -9.12 41.16
C SER A 569 -5.52 -9.18 41.55
N SER A 570 -5.21 -9.34 42.85
CA SER A 570 -3.82 -9.44 43.30
C SER A 570 -3.17 -10.77 42.89
N SER A 571 -2.20 -10.65 41.98
CA SER A 571 -1.13 -11.58 41.57
C SER A 571 -1.40 -12.61 40.46
N HIS A 572 -0.49 -12.55 39.47
CA HIS A 572 0.01 -13.68 38.72
C HIS A 572 0.22 -14.92 39.62
N ASP A 573 -0.20 -16.07 39.09
CA ASP A 573 0.15 -17.42 39.55
C ASP A 573 -0.23 -17.81 40.99
N SER A 574 -1.50 -18.15 41.21
CA SER A 574 -1.89 -19.31 42.04
C SER A 574 -3.38 -19.64 41.87
N LYS A 575 -3.69 -20.46 40.86
CA LYS A 575 -4.96 -21.21 40.83
C LYS A 575 -4.88 -22.35 41.86
N ALA A 576 -5.21 -22.09 43.12
CA ALA A 576 -5.68 -23.13 44.04
C ALA A 576 -6.20 -22.49 45.35
N GLU A 577 -7.39 -22.91 45.75
CA GLU A 577 -7.99 -22.76 47.09
C GLU A 577 -8.53 -21.38 47.50
N ALA A 578 -9.78 -21.11 47.12
CA ALA A 578 -10.61 -20.13 47.82
C ALA A 578 -12.03 -20.68 48.01
N ALA A 579 -12.23 -21.44 49.09
CA ALA A 579 -13.58 -21.78 49.58
C ALA A 579 -13.76 -21.54 51.09
N ASN A 580 -12.75 -21.14 51.86
CA ASN A 580 -12.87 -21.08 53.34
C ASN A 580 -12.15 -19.90 54.02
N SER A 581 -12.13 -18.70 53.43
CA SER A 581 -11.60 -17.50 54.09
C SER A 581 -12.43 -16.26 53.75
N LEU A 582 -13.66 -16.18 54.27
CA LEU A 582 -14.54 -15.01 54.08
C LEU A 582 -14.53 -14.06 55.27
N SER A 583 -13.83 -14.37 56.37
CA SER A 583 -13.89 -13.58 57.61
C SER A 583 -12.61 -12.78 57.95
N ALA A 584 -11.48 -13.02 57.28
CA ALA A 584 -10.21 -12.34 57.59
C ALA A 584 -9.93 -11.11 56.68
N ASP A 585 -10.52 -11.04 55.49
CA ASP A 585 -10.14 -10.07 54.45
C ASP A 585 -10.79 -8.68 54.55
N MET A 586 -11.76 -8.49 55.45
CA MET A 586 -12.39 -7.16 55.63
C MET A 586 -11.44 -6.09 56.17
N SER A 587 -10.30 -6.49 56.77
CA SER A 587 -9.32 -5.57 57.36
C SER A 587 -8.20 -5.13 56.40
N ASN A 588 -8.06 -5.78 55.24
CA ASN A 588 -7.03 -5.49 54.22
C ASN A 588 -7.60 -4.87 52.93
N LEU A 589 -8.88 -4.47 52.91
CA LEU A 589 -9.52 -3.69 51.84
C LEU A 589 -9.01 -2.23 51.76
N GLY A 590 -7.76 -1.98 52.15
CA GLY A 590 -7.11 -0.70 51.98
C GLY A 590 -6.99 -0.35 50.51
N LEU A 591 -7.15 0.93 50.19
CA LEU A 591 -7.01 1.53 48.85
C LEU A 591 -5.61 1.38 48.22
N THR A 592 -4.77 0.52 48.78
CA THR A 592 -3.35 0.34 48.47
C THR A 592 -3.09 -1.12 48.10
N ASP A 593 -2.61 -1.35 46.88
CA ASP A 593 -2.06 -2.65 46.47
C ASP A 593 -0.83 -3.02 47.34
N ARG A 594 -0.37 -4.28 47.34
CA ARG A 594 0.82 -4.73 48.10
C ARG A 594 2.10 -3.97 47.71
N ASP A 595 2.13 -3.36 46.52
CA ASP A 595 3.20 -2.46 46.03
C ASP A 595 3.00 -0.98 46.41
N GLY A 596 1.95 -0.64 47.16
CA GLY A 596 1.66 0.73 47.60
C GLY A 596 0.90 1.62 46.61
N GLY A 597 0.54 1.10 45.43
CA GLY A 597 -0.22 1.82 44.39
C GLY A 597 -1.71 2.01 44.73
N LYS A 598 -2.29 3.14 44.35
CA LYS A 598 -3.69 3.47 44.69
C LYS A 598 -4.68 2.91 43.67
N ARG A 599 -5.64 2.10 44.13
CA ARG A 599 -6.73 1.59 43.28
C ARG A 599 -7.72 2.71 42.91
N LEU A 600 -8.03 2.85 41.62
CA LEU A 600 -9.04 3.79 41.15
C LEU A 600 -10.47 3.37 41.53
N GLY A 601 -11.32 4.36 41.80
CA GLY A 601 -12.74 4.16 42.06
C GLY A 601 -13.54 3.80 40.81
N CYS A 602 -14.72 3.23 41.00
CA CYS A 602 -15.71 3.06 39.93
C CYS A 602 -16.70 4.24 39.90
N TYR A 603 -17.60 4.23 38.91
CA TYR A 603 -18.66 5.24 38.76
C TYR A 603 -19.49 5.47 40.03
N PHE A 604 -19.64 4.46 40.89
CA PHE A 604 -20.41 4.55 42.14
C PHE A 604 -19.59 4.95 43.38
N CYS A 605 -18.27 5.08 43.29
CA CYS A 605 -17.43 5.37 44.45
C CYS A 605 -17.47 6.84 44.91
N ASN A 606 -17.88 7.76 44.04
CA ASN A 606 -17.82 9.21 44.29
C ASN A 606 -19.14 9.79 44.86
N ASP A 607 -20.16 8.97 45.11
CA ASP A 607 -21.47 9.41 45.58
C ASP A 607 -21.93 8.58 46.80
N VAL A 608 -22.48 9.24 47.82
CA VAL A 608 -22.87 8.65 49.12
C VAL A 608 -24.27 8.04 49.11
N VAL A 609 -24.94 8.00 47.95
CA VAL A 609 -26.30 7.51 47.79
C VAL A 609 -26.31 6.24 46.94
N ALA A 610 -26.92 5.18 47.49
CA ALA A 610 -27.14 3.92 46.78
C ALA A 610 -27.97 4.15 45.50
N PRO A 611 -27.74 3.38 44.42
CA PRO A 611 -28.59 3.44 43.23
C PRO A 611 -30.02 3.00 43.59
N ILE A 612 -30.92 3.97 43.64
CA ILE A 612 -32.37 3.84 43.82
C ILE A 612 -33.06 4.51 42.63
N ASP A 613 -34.37 4.29 42.43
CA ASP A 613 -35.14 4.86 41.31
C ASP A 613 -34.96 6.40 41.20
N SER A 614 -34.13 6.83 40.25
CA SER A 614 -33.81 8.24 40.00
C SER A 614 -34.55 8.83 38.80
N THR A 615 -35.49 8.08 38.20
CA THR A 615 -36.30 8.54 37.07
C THR A 615 -37.17 9.76 37.41
N SER A 616 -37.25 10.14 38.69
CA SER A 616 -38.03 11.25 39.20
C SER A 616 -37.27 12.56 39.52
N ASN A 617 -35.93 12.61 39.73
CA ASN A 617 -35.31 13.77 40.44
C ASN A 617 -33.85 14.22 40.09
N ARG A 618 -33.20 13.84 38.97
CA ARG A 618 -31.80 14.31 38.64
C ARG A 618 -31.59 14.67 37.16
N THR A 619 -30.59 15.51 36.83
CA THR A 619 -30.33 16.00 35.45
C THR A 619 -29.23 15.27 34.68
N LEU A 620 -28.22 14.71 35.36
CA LEU A 620 -27.20 13.84 34.77
C LEU A 620 -27.75 12.41 34.71
N ASP A 621 -27.66 11.73 33.57
CA ASP A 621 -28.27 10.41 33.32
C ASP A 621 -29.81 10.38 33.32
N GLN A 622 -30.48 11.52 33.07
CA GLN A 622 -31.88 11.52 32.66
C GLN A 622 -32.01 11.77 31.16
N GLN A 623 -32.77 10.88 30.49
CA GLN A 623 -33.29 11.02 29.14
C GLN A 623 -32.26 11.52 28.11
N CYS A 624 -31.40 10.63 27.61
CA CYS A 624 -30.40 10.90 26.57
C CYS A 624 -30.96 11.56 25.28
N THR A 625 -32.28 11.65 25.13
CA THR A 625 -33.00 12.39 24.08
C THR A 625 -32.90 13.92 24.22
N VAL A 626 -32.72 14.45 25.43
CA VAL A 626 -32.66 15.89 25.72
C VAL A 626 -31.24 16.31 26.08
N THR A 627 -30.29 16.01 25.18
CA THR A 627 -28.90 16.42 25.30
C THR A 627 -28.51 17.29 24.10
N ARG A 628 -27.56 18.21 24.30
CA ARG A 628 -27.00 18.97 23.18
C ARG A 628 -26.30 17.99 22.22
N PRO A 629 -26.65 17.96 20.92
CA PRO A 629 -26.18 16.90 20.00
C PRO A 629 -24.66 16.74 19.90
N GLY A 630 -23.89 17.80 20.13
CA GLY A 630 -22.41 17.77 20.05
C GLY A 630 -21.73 17.04 21.21
N LEU A 631 -22.41 16.82 22.34
CA LEU A 631 -21.77 16.23 23.53
C LEU A 631 -21.48 14.74 23.37
N ALA A 632 -22.38 14.01 22.70
CA ALA A 632 -22.20 12.58 22.55
C ALA A 632 -20.99 12.20 21.68
N PRO A 633 -20.77 12.79 20.49
CA PRO A 633 -19.54 12.56 19.74
C PRO A 633 -18.27 12.85 20.56
N ILE A 634 -18.25 13.93 21.35
CA ILE A 634 -17.11 14.30 22.21
C ILE A 634 -16.87 13.22 23.28
N ALA A 635 -17.91 12.87 24.04
CA ALA A 635 -17.81 11.87 25.09
C ALA A 635 -17.40 10.50 24.52
N SER A 636 -17.96 10.11 23.37
CA SER A 636 -17.61 8.85 22.71
C SER A 636 -16.19 8.83 22.18
N ALA A 637 -15.69 9.93 21.61
CA ALA A 637 -14.29 10.04 21.18
C ALA A 637 -13.35 9.90 22.38
N LEU A 638 -13.57 10.67 23.45
CA LEU A 638 -12.76 10.60 24.67
C LEU A 638 -12.78 9.21 25.31
N ALA A 639 -13.94 8.52 25.30
CA ALA A 639 -14.05 7.16 25.82
C ALA A 639 -13.19 6.15 25.03
N VAL A 640 -13.12 6.29 23.70
CA VAL A 640 -12.30 5.40 22.86
C VAL A 640 -10.82 5.78 22.95
N GLU A 641 -10.47 7.07 22.96
CA GLU A 641 -9.08 7.51 23.17
C GLU A 641 -8.55 7.04 24.53
N LEU A 642 -9.38 7.11 25.58
CA LEU A 642 -9.01 6.59 26.90
C LEU A 642 -8.72 5.08 26.85
N LEU A 643 -9.49 4.30 26.08
CA LEU A 643 -9.19 2.88 25.86
C LEU A 643 -7.83 2.71 25.17
N VAL A 644 -7.59 3.42 24.07
CA VAL A 644 -6.35 3.32 23.31
C VAL A 644 -5.15 3.68 24.20
N GLY A 645 -5.29 4.70 25.05
CA GLY A 645 -4.32 5.07 26.08
C GLY A 645 -4.06 3.94 27.08
N ILE A 646 -5.11 3.34 27.67
CA ILE A 646 -4.96 2.20 28.61
C ILE A 646 -4.18 1.04 27.95
N LEU A 647 -4.50 0.71 26.70
CA LEU A 647 -3.89 -0.43 26.00
C LEU A 647 -2.41 -0.25 25.68
N HIS A 648 -1.94 1.00 25.61
CA HIS A 648 -0.55 1.34 25.31
C HIS A 648 0.20 1.85 26.55
N HIS A 649 -0.45 1.87 27.71
CA HIS A 649 0.17 2.18 28.98
C HIS A 649 0.87 0.93 29.55
N PRO A 650 2.12 1.01 30.07
CA PRO A 650 2.85 -0.14 30.62
C PRO A 650 2.09 -0.91 31.70
N HIS A 651 1.33 -0.19 32.53
CA HIS A 651 0.52 -0.75 33.62
C HIS A 651 -0.94 -1.11 33.25
N GLY A 652 -1.39 -0.83 32.01
CA GLY A 652 -2.73 -1.19 31.55
C GLY A 652 -3.86 -0.76 32.50
N ILE A 653 -4.73 -1.70 32.90
CA ILE A 653 -5.85 -1.47 33.84
C ILE A 653 -5.39 -0.99 35.23
N PHE A 654 -4.15 -1.29 35.61
CA PHE A 654 -3.55 -0.91 36.89
C PHE A 654 -2.87 0.47 36.86
N ALA A 655 -2.88 1.16 35.71
CA ALA A 655 -2.33 2.50 35.59
C ALA A 655 -2.99 3.47 36.58
N GLU A 656 -2.18 4.23 37.32
CA GLU A 656 -2.68 5.26 38.22
C GLU A 656 -3.39 6.36 37.42
N GLY A 657 -4.29 7.10 38.07
CA GLY A 657 -4.99 8.22 37.45
C GLY A 657 -4.09 9.44 37.45
N ASP A 658 -3.57 9.82 36.28
CA ASP A 658 -2.71 10.99 36.18
C ASP A 658 -3.47 12.27 36.57
N VAL A 659 -2.87 13.03 37.48
CA VAL A 659 -3.30 14.38 37.86
C VAL A 659 -2.09 15.28 37.66
N LEU A 660 -2.20 16.33 36.85
CA LEU A 660 -1.11 17.20 36.38
C LEU A 660 -0.23 17.88 37.46
N ASN A 661 -0.46 17.63 38.76
CA ASN A 661 0.21 18.31 39.88
C ASN A 661 1.04 17.40 40.82
N SER A 662 1.34 16.14 40.49
CA SER A 662 2.38 15.41 41.24
C SER A 662 3.75 15.90 40.76
N SER A 663 4.41 16.74 41.58
CA SER A 663 5.77 17.26 41.35
C SER A 663 6.88 16.20 41.36
N ASN A 664 6.56 14.93 41.07
CA ASN A 664 7.43 13.77 41.15
C ASN A 664 7.32 12.79 39.95
N SER A 665 6.61 13.10 38.87
CA SER A 665 6.74 12.29 37.66
C SER A 665 7.98 12.75 36.88
N GLU A 666 9.02 11.92 36.90
CA GLU A 666 9.89 11.82 35.74
C GLU A 666 8.96 11.74 34.53
N SER A 667 9.10 12.69 33.61
CA SER A 667 8.32 12.81 32.39
C SER A 667 8.50 11.55 31.55
N SER A 668 7.72 10.50 31.83
CA SER A 668 7.48 9.48 30.83
C SER A 668 6.62 10.16 29.78
N GLU A 669 7.23 10.67 28.72
CA GLU A 669 6.52 11.08 27.51
C GLU A 669 5.71 9.88 27.02
N GLN A 670 4.46 9.78 27.49
CA GLN A 670 3.60 8.71 27.05
C GLN A 670 3.15 9.04 25.63
N PRO A 671 3.29 8.10 24.68
CA PRO A 671 3.08 8.39 23.26
C PRO A 671 1.66 8.90 22.93
N LEU A 672 0.70 8.67 23.82
CA LEU A 672 -0.73 9.01 23.66
C LEU A 672 -1.23 10.03 24.69
N GLY A 673 -0.34 10.70 25.43
CA GLY A 673 -0.68 11.71 26.43
C GLY A 673 -1.09 11.14 27.79
N ILE A 674 -1.72 11.98 28.62
CA ILE A 674 -2.14 11.64 29.99
C ILE A 674 -3.22 10.55 30.06
N LEU A 675 -3.22 9.75 31.13
CA LEU A 675 -4.23 8.72 31.38
C LEU A 675 -5.12 9.03 32.61
N PRO A 676 -6.08 9.96 32.48
CA PRO A 676 -6.90 10.40 33.62
C PRO A 676 -7.83 9.30 34.14
N HIS A 677 -8.22 9.43 35.41
CA HIS A 677 -9.29 8.61 36.00
C HIS A 677 -10.68 9.10 35.53
N GLN A 678 -10.88 10.42 35.55
CA GLN A 678 -12.15 11.07 35.22
C GLN A 678 -11.89 12.43 34.54
N PHE A 679 -12.64 12.74 33.48
CA PHE A 679 -12.63 14.07 32.85
C PHE A 679 -13.70 14.98 33.49
N GLU A 680 -13.39 15.71 34.57
CA GLU A 680 -14.32 16.71 35.14
C GLU A 680 -13.61 17.96 35.72
N VAL A 681 -13.78 19.09 35.05
CA VAL A 681 -13.42 20.45 35.55
C VAL A 681 -14.15 20.80 36.85
N VAL A 682 -15.39 20.30 37.00
CA VAL A 682 -16.24 20.55 38.17
C VAL A 682 -15.69 19.88 39.43
N SER A 683 -15.02 18.73 39.29
CA SER A 683 -14.36 18.05 40.41
C SER A 683 -13.20 18.91 40.95
N GLU A 684 -12.41 19.49 40.04
CA GLU A 684 -11.29 20.36 40.42
C GLU A 684 -11.78 21.68 41.06
N TYR A 685 -12.87 22.26 40.55
CA TYR A 685 -13.55 23.37 41.21
C TYR A 685 -14.09 22.99 42.60
N ARG A 686 -14.70 21.82 42.76
CA ARG A 686 -15.18 21.36 44.08
C ARG A 686 -14.04 21.18 45.08
N LYS A 687 -12.86 20.75 44.61
CA LYS A 687 -11.68 20.53 45.45
C LYS A 687 -10.96 21.82 45.83
N ARG A 688 -10.89 22.80 44.92
CA ARG A 688 -10.07 24.02 45.07
C ARG A 688 -10.86 25.31 45.22
N GLY A 689 -12.17 25.26 45.02
CA GLY A 689 -13.08 26.40 45.18
C GLY A 689 -12.66 27.62 44.38
N MET A 690 -12.58 28.77 45.05
CA MET A 690 -12.28 30.06 44.43
C MET A 690 -10.85 30.16 43.87
N GLU A 691 -9.91 29.37 44.39
CA GLU A 691 -8.52 29.37 43.91
C GLU A 691 -8.41 28.81 42.49
N PHE A 692 -9.18 27.76 42.19
CA PHE A 692 -9.33 27.23 40.83
C PHE A 692 -9.89 28.30 39.88
N ILE A 693 -10.90 29.06 40.31
CA ILE A 693 -11.47 30.14 39.47
C ILE A 693 -10.41 31.20 39.18
N LEU A 694 -9.64 31.60 40.20
CA LEU A 694 -8.58 32.59 40.04
C LEU A 694 -7.50 32.10 39.07
N GLN A 695 -7.15 30.81 39.12
CA GLN A 695 -6.16 30.22 38.23
C GLN A 695 -6.68 30.08 36.79
N ALA A 696 -7.94 29.67 36.63
CA ALA A 696 -8.60 29.58 35.33
C ALA A 696 -8.80 30.94 34.64
N ILE A 697 -9.03 32.01 35.40
CA ILE A 697 -9.18 33.37 34.86
C ILE A 697 -7.83 33.97 34.47
N ASN A 698 -6.78 33.74 35.27
CA ASN A 698 -5.46 34.34 35.04
C ASN A 698 -4.63 33.60 33.99
N HIS A 699 -4.94 32.34 33.71
CA HIS A 699 -4.21 31.51 32.75
C HIS A 699 -5.17 31.00 31.65
N PRO A 700 -5.16 31.60 30.45
CA PRO A 700 -6.13 31.33 29.39
C PRO A 700 -6.19 29.86 28.95
N THR A 701 -5.08 29.12 29.00
CA THR A 701 -5.00 27.71 28.61
C THR A 701 -5.33 26.74 29.75
N TYR A 702 -5.47 27.22 30.98
CA TYR A 702 -5.54 26.35 32.16
C TYR A 702 -6.71 25.35 32.13
N LEU A 703 -7.86 25.75 31.57
CA LEU A 703 -9.00 24.85 31.41
C LEU A 703 -8.79 23.82 30.29
N GLU A 704 -8.09 24.22 29.22
CA GLU A 704 -7.71 23.32 28.12
C GLU A 704 -6.66 22.31 28.63
N ASP A 705 -5.70 22.76 29.44
CA ASP A 705 -4.67 21.94 30.06
C ASP A 705 -5.29 20.93 31.04
N LEU A 706 -6.19 21.39 31.91
CA LEU A 706 -6.87 20.55 32.90
C LEU A 706 -7.71 19.42 32.28
N THR A 707 -8.28 19.68 31.10
CA THR A 707 -9.10 18.70 30.39
C THR A 707 -8.29 17.81 29.45
N GLY A 708 -6.97 18.03 29.34
CA GLY A 708 -6.10 17.38 28.36
C GLY A 708 -6.31 17.90 26.93
N LEU A 709 -7.16 18.92 26.73
CA LEU A 709 -7.48 19.49 25.43
C LEU A 709 -6.28 20.18 24.80
N THR A 710 -5.39 20.80 25.59
CA THR A 710 -4.16 21.39 25.05
C THR A 710 -3.22 20.35 24.47
N GLU A 711 -3.06 19.19 25.11
CA GLU A 711 -2.24 18.10 24.56
C GLU A 711 -2.90 17.48 23.34
N LEU A 712 -4.23 17.35 23.35
CA LEU A 712 -5.01 16.90 22.19
C LEU A 712 -4.92 17.88 21.01
N MET A 713 -4.90 19.19 21.28
CA MET A 713 -4.74 20.22 20.24
C MET A 713 -3.29 20.32 19.78
N LYS A 714 -2.29 20.15 20.65
CA LYS A 714 -0.87 20.08 20.28
C LYS A 714 -0.56 18.83 19.46
N SER A 715 -1.11 17.68 19.84
CA SER A 715 -1.05 16.48 19.01
C SER A 715 -1.73 16.78 17.68
N ALA A 716 -2.98 17.26 17.65
CA ALA A 716 -3.71 17.61 16.41
C ALA A 716 -3.15 18.78 15.59
N SER A 717 -2.28 19.64 16.12
CA SER A 717 -1.62 20.73 15.36
C SER A 717 -0.20 20.36 14.92
N SER A 718 0.42 19.36 15.56
CA SER A 718 1.54 18.62 14.95
C SER A 718 1.08 17.72 13.79
N PHE A 719 -0.22 17.49 13.63
CA PHE A 719 -0.85 17.03 12.38
C PHE A 719 -0.93 18.19 11.35
N GLU A 720 0.21 18.67 10.86
CA GLU A 720 0.22 19.22 9.49
C GLU A 720 0.21 18.02 8.53
N LEU A 721 -0.98 17.48 8.30
CA LEU A 721 -1.23 16.63 7.16
C LEU A 721 -1.23 17.53 5.93
N ASP A 722 -0.20 17.43 5.10
CA ASP A 722 -0.30 17.77 3.67
C ASP A 722 -1.42 16.88 3.10
N TRP A 723 -2.64 17.41 3.15
CA TRP A 723 -3.71 16.92 2.29
C TRP A 723 -3.27 17.28 0.89
N ASP A 724 -2.81 16.25 0.18
CA ASP A 724 -2.72 16.28 -1.26
C ASP A 724 -4.16 16.54 -1.75
N ASP A 725 -4.50 17.81 -1.94
CA ASP A 725 -5.69 18.26 -2.64
C ASP A 725 -5.56 17.68 -4.05
N GLY A 726 -6.01 16.44 -4.20
CA GLY A 726 -6.25 15.84 -5.48
C GLY A 726 -7.24 16.74 -6.17
N THR A 727 -6.74 17.59 -7.05
CA THR A 727 -7.57 18.30 -8.02
C THR A 727 -8.29 17.21 -8.81
N ASP A 728 -9.56 17.01 -8.47
CA ASP A 728 -10.55 16.38 -9.31
C ASP A 728 -10.68 17.26 -10.57
N GLU A 729 -9.76 17.09 -11.53
CA GLU A 729 -10.03 17.43 -12.90
C GLU A 729 -10.92 16.31 -13.44
N ASP A 730 -12.24 16.52 -13.30
CA ASP A 730 -13.26 15.84 -14.08
C ASP A 730 -12.96 16.05 -15.57
N ASP A 731 -12.34 15.06 -16.21
CA ASP A 731 -12.30 14.95 -17.67
C ASP A 731 -13.72 14.64 -18.17
N ASP A 732 -14.44 15.72 -18.47
CA ASP A 732 -15.73 15.75 -19.14
C ASP A 732 -15.51 15.44 -20.64
N ASP A 733 -15.38 14.15 -20.99
CA ASP A 733 -15.43 13.68 -22.38
C ASP A 733 -16.52 12.60 -22.52
N CYS A 734 -17.78 13.06 -22.48
CA CYS A 734 -18.91 12.32 -23.03
C CYS A 734 -18.76 12.26 -24.57
N VAL A 735 -18.18 11.17 -25.08
CA VAL A 735 -18.34 10.77 -26.49
C VAL A 735 -19.60 9.90 -26.58
N GLU A 736 -20.65 10.46 -27.16
CA GLU A 736 -21.84 9.73 -27.59
C GLU A 736 -21.46 8.50 -28.43
N VAL A 737 -22.07 7.36 -28.11
CA VAL A 737 -22.29 6.23 -29.03
C VAL A 737 -23.78 6.18 -29.34
#